data_AF-A0A970D6K2-F1
#
_entry.id   AF-A0A970D6K2-F1
#
_cell.length_a   1.000
_cell.length_b   1.000
_cell.length_c   1.000
_cell.angle_alpha   90.00
_cell.angle_beta   90.00
_cell.angle_gamma   90.00
#
_symmetry.space_group_name_H-M   'P 1'
#
loop_
_entity.id
_entity.type
_entity.pdbx_description
1 polymer ?
#
loop_
_entity_poly.entity_id
_entity_poly.type
_entity_poly.pdbx_seq_one_letter_code
_entity_poly.pdbx_strand_id
1 'polypeptide(L)'
;MDKVKNTLSNFKNTLFGQVKINYSSKGFDIADFAMILFFAQRFITYLMVSSLGKIGPVFIMGILGLMYVVAVVYKYKQNKRLDFLIFFALFFLVITLSFLSILRIPDLKFWIFGSQMNLPVQLIDVRKTIFALLIVILVKDFNKILRNIYYASLLNFVYLLYQAVLYLLSGNWDAYYSLPARNMIYNMSYGYEMIFVCIVLIIMAFIKKSLILLTMGSLALACSTFFGSRGSLLIFMTFALLMILVYAGDSPKINRTTIKEKLRYLLNVILVITISFLLMLLIPKLDRALDNLKEKWAPAESELALMEGSDDLAESEDTLSSRTVDSVIGGEFLDSNGRIKIWQTAFNSYLESPIFGKGIYGDRLEVGKRWYWGYSHNIVLELMNHFGIFGLAFFGYLLYSVIKKIIRSPEKTTRLLYIIVLSLCAKLFLSDSYLISAYFWLLIGLLIVDSELPNKLSNKKLALATLGILILSIVSGSILLIKDYQNQKFQTIKITKPTVILSTTNTNSDTFKIYQTIKDSGFQAVTFTNSSGIGDVDENTLTINDFTKMKESGAIFEDGEFFYQNTYIRPSTIQDDNRIRTKEFFMEHGLTEPIAYAPPYGSYNSTIEYRTMHHYSFVQVNKTGAKSQPIKMITYPSSMNMQARQLYWENADEKTELLDYIEKAKNNDSLIILNVNTNNFSLDQIKEILALLKDKKFESVTYQDLAEQAKLLPADFSLKNYIENTYMYGYINKYLN
;
A
#
# COMPACT_ATOMS: atom_id res chain seq x y z
N MET A 1 16.08 34.33 41.52
CA MET A 1 16.14 33.08 40.71
C MET A 1 15.66 31.85 41.48
N ASP A 2 15.96 31.69 42.77
CA ASP A 2 15.58 30.47 43.52
C ASP A 2 14.07 30.31 43.76
N LYS A 3 13.33 31.41 43.94
CA LYS A 3 11.85 31.37 43.97
C LYS A 3 11.28 30.80 42.66
N VAL A 4 11.81 31.21 41.50
CA VAL A 4 11.38 30.69 40.19
C VAL A 4 11.75 29.22 40.04
N LYS A 5 12.95 28.80 40.45
CA LYS A 5 13.35 27.38 40.44
C LYS A 5 12.46 26.52 41.34
N ASN A 6 12.11 27.01 42.54
CA ASN A 6 11.23 26.31 43.47
C ASN A 6 9.79 26.22 42.95
N THR A 7 9.24 27.31 42.42
CA THR A 7 7.91 27.30 41.79
C THR A 7 7.87 26.37 40.58
N LEU A 8 8.90 26.39 39.73
CA LEU A 8 9.00 25.50 38.57
C LEU A 8 9.17 24.03 38.98
N SER A 9 9.93 23.75 40.03
CA SER A 9 10.10 22.40 40.59
C SER A 9 8.78 21.88 41.16
N ASN A 10 8.05 22.70 41.93
CA ASN A 10 6.74 22.36 42.47
C ASN A 10 5.72 22.13 41.35
N PHE A 11 5.70 22.99 40.33
CA PHE A 11 4.86 22.81 39.15
C PHE A 11 5.18 21.50 38.43
N LYS A 12 6.46 21.21 38.15
CA LYS A 12 6.91 19.96 37.52
C LYS A 12 6.54 18.73 38.35
N ASN A 13 6.65 18.79 39.68
CA ASN A 13 6.29 17.68 40.55
C ASN A 13 4.78 17.46 40.60
N THR A 14 3.98 18.54 40.56
CA THR A 14 2.52 18.45 40.44
C THR A 14 2.10 17.85 39.10
N LEU A 15 2.79 18.24 38.02
CA LEU A 15 2.47 17.82 36.65
C LEU A 15 2.93 16.38 36.36
N PHE A 16 4.17 16.02 36.68
CA PHE A 16 4.79 14.73 36.31
C PHE A 16 4.86 13.71 37.45
N GLY A 17 4.60 14.10 38.70
CA GLY A 17 4.71 13.23 39.87
C GLY A 17 6.16 12.93 40.29
N GLN A 18 6.32 11.91 41.15
CA GLN A 18 7.61 11.53 41.75
C GLN A 18 8.21 10.22 41.23
N VAL A 19 7.55 9.53 40.29
CA VAL A 19 8.00 8.21 39.82
C VAL A 19 9.29 8.34 39.01
N LYS A 20 10.37 7.69 39.46
CA LYS A 20 11.60 7.50 38.68
C LYS A 20 11.54 6.14 37.97
N ILE A 21 11.64 6.14 36.65
CA ILE A 21 11.79 4.93 35.84
C ILE A 21 13.20 4.91 35.31
N ASN A 22 13.96 3.87 35.61
CA ASN A 22 15.27 3.68 35.01
C ASN A 22 15.10 3.03 33.64
N TYR A 23 15.18 3.84 32.57
CA TYR A 23 15.16 3.37 31.19
C TYR A 23 16.57 3.38 30.56
N SER A 24 17.61 3.69 31.35
CA SER A 24 18.99 3.78 30.89
C SER A 24 19.74 2.49 31.23
N SER A 25 19.92 1.63 30.23
CA SER A 25 20.91 0.55 30.30
C SER A 25 22.27 1.07 29.82
N LYS A 26 23.35 0.65 30.49
CA LYS A 26 24.73 1.00 30.08
C LYS A 26 25.05 0.35 28.72
N GLY A 27 25.47 1.16 27.75
CA GLY A 27 25.99 0.73 26.45
C GLY A 27 24.94 0.55 25.34
N PHE A 28 25.32 0.94 24.13
CA PHE A 28 24.66 0.54 22.89
C PHE A 28 25.39 -0.65 22.30
N ASP A 29 24.65 -1.66 21.86
CA ASP A 29 25.16 -2.73 21.02
C ASP A 29 24.57 -2.66 19.60
N ILE A 30 25.02 -3.53 18.71
CA ILE A 30 24.59 -3.53 17.31
C ILE A 30 23.08 -3.77 17.13
N ALA A 31 22.44 -4.54 18.04
CA ALA A 31 21.00 -4.77 17.99
C ALA A 31 20.23 -3.51 18.39
N ASP A 32 20.79 -2.71 19.30
CA ASP A 32 20.22 -1.41 19.67
C ASP A 32 20.20 -0.44 18.48
N PHE A 33 21.31 -0.34 17.73
CA PHE A 33 21.38 0.49 16.52
C PHE A 33 20.46 -0.01 15.43
N ALA A 34 20.41 -1.33 15.20
CA ALA A 34 19.49 -1.92 14.23
C ALA A 34 18.04 -1.54 14.56
N MET A 35 17.66 -1.59 15.84
CA MET A 35 16.31 -1.21 16.29
C MET A 35 15.99 0.26 16.02
N ILE A 36 16.93 1.15 16.31
CA ILE A 36 16.76 2.59 16.04
C ILE A 36 16.56 2.82 14.54
N LEU A 37 17.40 2.23 13.69
CA LEU A 37 17.31 2.39 12.24
C LEU A 37 16.04 1.76 11.67
N PHE A 38 15.58 0.63 12.20
CA PHE A 38 14.33 -0.01 11.78
C PHE A 38 13.12 0.89 12.03
N PHE A 39 13.00 1.47 13.24
CA PHE A 39 11.89 2.37 13.55
C PHE A 39 12.07 3.79 12.96
N ALA A 40 13.28 4.15 12.54
CA ALA A 40 13.59 5.39 11.80
C ALA A 40 13.76 5.16 10.28
N GLN A 41 13.27 4.04 9.74
CA GLN A 41 13.60 3.60 8.39
C GLN A 41 13.24 4.59 7.28
N ARG A 42 12.16 5.37 7.42
CA ARG A 42 11.75 6.33 6.40
C ARG A 42 12.70 7.53 6.34
N PHE A 43 13.10 8.03 7.50
CA PHE A 43 14.13 9.06 7.59
C PHE A 43 15.43 8.60 6.92
N ILE A 44 15.89 7.39 7.25
CA ILE A 44 17.14 6.86 6.70
C ILE A 44 17.01 6.57 5.20
N THR A 45 15.88 6.02 4.75
CA THR A 45 15.62 5.77 3.33
C THR A 45 15.57 7.10 2.55
N TYR A 46 14.95 8.14 3.11
CA TYR A 46 14.97 9.47 2.53
C TYR A 46 16.39 9.98 2.34
N LEU A 47 17.22 9.96 3.40
CA LEU A 47 18.63 10.38 3.30
C LEU A 47 19.40 9.58 2.23
N MET A 48 19.18 8.27 2.15
CA MET A 48 19.88 7.41 1.20
C MET A 48 19.42 7.62 -0.23
N VAL A 49 18.14 7.90 -0.48
CA VAL A 49 17.67 8.22 -1.83
C VAL A 49 18.10 9.61 -2.24
N SER A 50 18.08 10.59 -1.33
CA SER A 50 18.59 11.94 -1.61
C SER A 50 20.07 11.94 -1.98
N SER A 51 20.86 11.00 -1.45
CA SER A 51 22.30 10.89 -1.73
C SER A 51 22.66 9.91 -2.85
N LEU A 52 21.96 8.78 -2.96
CA LEU A 52 22.29 7.67 -3.88
C LEU A 52 21.23 7.43 -4.97
N GLY A 53 20.21 8.29 -5.07
CA GLY A 53 19.11 8.16 -6.01
C GLY A 53 18.36 6.83 -5.88
N LYS A 54 18.06 6.19 -7.01
CA LYS A 54 17.29 4.92 -7.07
C LYS A 54 17.95 3.75 -6.32
N ILE A 55 19.26 3.79 -6.06
CA ILE A 55 20.00 2.74 -5.35
C ILE A 55 19.82 2.84 -3.83
N GLY A 56 19.50 4.03 -3.32
CA GLY A 56 19.35 4.32 -1.89
C GLY A 56 18.51 3.31 -1.10
N PRO A 57 17.30 2.90 -1.56
CA PRO A 57 16.46 1.95 -0.85
C PRO A 57 17.08 0.55 -0.75
N VAL A 58 17.77 0.09 -1.80
CA VAL A 58 18.45 -1.22 -1.83
C VAL A 58 19.67 -1.19 -0.90
N PHE A 59 20.41 -0.08 -0.92
CA PHE A 59 21.57 0.11 -0.05
C PHE A 59 21.20 0.03 1.44
N ILE A 60 20.14 0.71 1.87
CA ILE A 60 19.69 0.64 3.27
C ILE A 60 19.16 -0.74 3.65
N MET A 61 18.51 -1.46 2.73
CA MET A 61 18.15 -2.87 2.95
C MET A 61 19.39 -3.72 3.19
N GLY A 62 20.45 -3.56 2.39
CA GLY A 62 21.71 -4.28 2.56
C GLY A 62 22.36 -4.01 3.92
N ILE A 63 22.47 -2.73 4.33
CA ILE A 63 23.03 -2.34 5.62
C ILE A 63 22.23 -2.95 6.78
N LEU A 64 20.91 -2.79 6.78
CA LEU A 64 20.07 -3.26 7.88
C LEU A 64 20.10 -4.80 7.97
N GLY A 65 20.10 -5.49 6.83
CA GLY A 65 20.26 -6.94 6.77
C GLY A 65 21.61 -7.40 7.35
N LEU A 66 22.71 -6.73 6.98
CA LEU A 66 24.03 -7.01 7.54
C LEU A 66 24.06 -6.79 9.06
N MET A 67 23.45 -5.70 9.55
CA MET A 67 23.35 -5.43 10.99
C MET A 67 22.58 -6.53 11.74
N TYR A 68 21.51 -7.07 11.15
CA TYR A 68 20.80 -8.21 11.75
C TYR A 68 21.67 -9.46 11.84
N VAL A 69 22.42 -9.78 10.78
CA VAL A 69 23.35 -10.93 10.79
C VAL A 69 24.41 -10.75 11.86
N VAL A 70 25.04 -9.58 11.93
CA VAL A 70 26.06 -9.27 12.96
C VAL A 70 25.45 -9.34 14.36
N ALA A 71 24.24 -8.82 14.56
CA ALA A 71 23.54 -8.88 15.84
C ALA A 71 23.22 -10.32 16.26
N VAL A 72 22.75 -11.18 15.34
CA VAL A 72 22.51 -12.60 15.59
C VAL A 72 23.79 -13.30 16.02
N VAL A 73 24.89 -13.12 15.26
CA VAL A 73 26.20 -13.73 15.56
C VAL A 73 26.72 -13.25 16.92
N TYR A 74 26.64 -11.95 17.18
CA TYR A 74 27.09 -11.34 18.45
C TYR A 74 26.32 -11.91 19.65
N LYS A 75 24.98 -11.94 19.59
CA LYS A 75 24.13 -12.45 20.68
C LYS A 75 24.29 -13.96 20.89
N TYR A 76 24.50 -14.72 19.82
CA TYR A 76 24.82 -16.14 19.91
C TYR A 76 26.17 -16.37 20.61
N LYS A 77 27.21 -15.60 20.24
CA LYS A 77 28.52 -15.70 20.90
C LYS A 77 28.45 -15.37 22.40
N GLN A 78 27.65 -14.38 22.78
CA GLN A 78 27.51 -13.94 24.17
C GLN A 78 26.78 -14.96 25.05
N ASN A 79 25.63 -15.47 24.60
CA ASN A 79 24.71 -16.22 25.46
C ASN A 79 24.61 -17.71 25.11
N LYS A 80 25.23 -18.15 24.01
CA LYS A 80 25.13 -19.51 23.45
C LYS A 80 23.69 -20.03 23.27
N ARG A 81 22.70 -19.12 23.17
CA ARG A 81 21.29 -19.45 22.94
C ARG A 81 20.88 -19.17 21.50
N LEU A 82 19.95 -19.98 21.00
CA LEU A 82 19.40 -19.89 19.65
C LEU A 82 17.99 -19.29 19.60
N ASP A 83 17.67 -18.31 20.44
CA ASP A 83 16.31 -17.74 20.53
C ASP A 83 15.83 -17.09 19.24
N PHE A 84 16.76 -16.59 18.41
CA PHE A 84 16.44 -16.04 17.08
C PHE A 84 15.79 -17.08 16.16
N LEU A 85 15.92 -18.38 16.45
CA LEU A 85 15.22 -19.43 15.70
C LEU A 85 13.69 -19.36 15.87
N ILE A 86 13.18 -18.71 16.92
CA ILE A 86 11.74 -18.44 17.07
C ILE A 86 11.23 -17.53 15.94
N PHE A 87 12.02 -16.52 15.55
CA PHE A 87 11.70 -15.67 14.40
C PHE A 87 11.62 -16.50 13.12
N PHE A 88 12.63 -17.35 12.84
CA PHE A 88 12.62 -18.21 11.66
C PHE A 88 11.48 -19.22 11.67
N ALA A 89 11.14 -19.80 12.83
CA ALA A 89 9.99 -20.68 12.97
C ALA A 89 8.67 -19.98 12.59
N LEU A 90 8.45 -18.76 13.07
CA LEU A 90 7.25 -17.98 12.73
C LEU A 90 7.25 -17.51 11.28
N PHE A 91 8.40 -17.12 10.75
CA PHE A 91 8.58 -16.77 9.34
C PHE A 91 8.19 -17.94 8.42
N PHE A 92 8.76 -19.13 8.66
CA PHE A 92 8.42 -20.33 7.90
C PHE A 92 6.99 -20.77 8.13
N LEU A 93 6.43 -20.58 9.32
CA LEU A 93 5.01 -20.86 9.59
C LEU A 93 4.10 -20.00 8.71
N VAL A 94 4.35 -18.69 8.60
CA VAL A 94 3.57 -17.80 7.72
C VAL A 94 3.68 -18.25 6.26
N ILE A 95 4.86 -18.64 5.80
CA ILE A 95 5.08 -19.17 4.44
C ILE A 95 4.30 -20.47 4.23
N THR A 96 4.43 -21.44 5.13
CA THR A 96 3.69 -22.71 5.08
C THR A 96 2.18 -22.47 5.02
N LEU A 97 1.65 -21.63 5.92
CA LEU A 97 0.23 -21.32 5.94
C LEU A 97 -0.22 -20.64 4.65
N SER A 98 0.62 -19.81 4.04
CA SER A 98 0.34 -19.18 2.74
C SER A 98 0.26 -20.22 1.61
N PHE A 99 1.21 -21.15 1.55
CA PHE A 99 1.19 -22.24 0.56
C PHE A 99 -0.03 -23.16 0.73
N LEU A 100 -0.34 -23.55 1.97
CA LEU A 100 -1.54 -24.33 2.26
C LEU A 100 -2.82 -23.58 1.90
N SER A 101 -2.85 -22.26 2.09
CA SER A 101 -3.99 -21.43 1.70
C SER A 101 -4.20 -21.44 0.18
N ILE A 102 -3.13 -21.31 -0.62
CA ILE A 102 -3.21 -21.37 -2.09
C ILE A 102 -3.59 -22.77 -2.57
N LEU A 103 -3.03 -23.81 -1.95
CA LEU A 103 -3.36 -25.20 -2.31
C LEU A 103 -4.86 -25.50 -2.13
N ARG A 104 -5.48 -24.88 -1.10
CA ARG A 104 -6.91 -24.97 -0.82
C ARG A 104 -7.76 -24.05 -1.71
N ILE A 105 -7.34 -22.81 -1.90
CA ILE A 105 -8.04 -21.80 -2.72
C ILE A 105 -7.03 -21.14 -3.66
N PRO A 106 -6.92 -21.60 -4.92
CA PRO A 106 -5.90 -21.14 -5.87
C PRO A 106 -5.89 -19.63 -6.13
N ASP A 107 -7.04 -18.96 -6.09
CA ASP A 107 -7.18 -17.52 -6.36
C ASP A 107 -6.40 -16.65 -5.36
N LEU A 108 -6.11 -17.17 -4.16
CA LEU A 108 -5.23 -16.50 -3.19
C LEU A 108 -3.81 -16.30 -3.73
N LYS A 109 -3.38 -17.05 -4.75
CA LYS A 109 -2.10 -16.85 -5.43
C LYS A 109 -1.96 -15.41 -5.91
N PHE A 110 -3.00 -14.82 -6.48
CA PHE A 110 -2.98 -13.43 -6.91
C PHE A 110 -2.75 -12.49 -5.72
N TRP A 111 -3.52 -12.63 -4.64
CA TRP A 111 -3.37 -11.74 -3.49
C TRP A 111 -2.04 -11.90 -2.75
N ILE A 112 -1.52 -13.12 -2.68
CA ILE A 112 -0.26 -13.45 -2.02
C ILE A 112 0.94 -13.00 -2.84
N PHE A 113 0.93 -13.15 -4.17
CA PHE A 113 2.10 -12.88 -5.03
C PHE A 113 1.94 -11.71 -6.00
N GLY A 114 0.77 -11.56 -6.63
CA GLY A 114 0.54 -10.61 -7.73
C GLY A 114 0.04 -9.23 -7.31
N SER A 115 -0.73 -9.14 -6.22
CA SER A 115 -1.32 -7.88 -5.80
C SER A 115 -0.28 -6.83 -5.41
N GLN A 116 -0.68 -5.55 -5.45
CA GLN A 116 0.16 -4.43 -5.00
C GLN A 116 0.61 -4.56 -3.54
N MET A 117 -0.13 -5.32 -2.72
CA MET A 117 0.14 -5.61 -1.32
C MET A 117 0.48 -7.09 -1.12
N ASN A 118 1.35 -7.64 -1.97
CA ASN A 118 1.79 -9.03 -1.91
C ASN A 118 2.64 -9.34 -0.66
N LEU A 119 2.62 -10.60 -0.25
CA LEU A 119 3.27 -11.08 0.98
C LEU A 119 4.81 -11.20 0.86
N PRO A 120 5.41 -11.69 -0.23
CA PRO A 120 6.86 -11.82 -0.34
C PRO A 120 7.61 -10.51 -0.09
N VAL A 121 7.10 -9.41 -0.62
CA VAL A 121 7.68 -8.07 -0.42
C VAL A 121 7.63 -7.63 1.05
N GLN A 122 6.63 -8.09 1.80
CA GLN A 122 6.46 -7.77 3.22
C GLN A 122 7.34 -8.66 4.11
N LEU A 123 7.63 -9.88 3.66
CA LEU A 123 8.44 -10.86 4.38
C LEU A 123 9.95 -10.73 4.10
N ILE A 124 10.35 -10.38 2.89
CA ILE A 124 11.78 -10.35 2.47
C ILE A 124 12.42 -8.99 2.78
N ASP A 125 11.66 -7.90 2.68
CA ASP A 125 12.20 -6.57 2.98
C ASP A 125 12.52 -6.47 4.48
N VAL A 126 13.81 -6.45 4.79
CA VAL A 126 14.37 -6.40 6.16
C VAL A 126 13.94 -5.16 6.97
N ARG A 127 13.40 -4.15 6.30
CA ARG A 127 12.88 -2.93 6.91
C ARG A 127 11.40 -3.06 7.28
N LYS A 128 10.75 -4.16 6.89
CA LYS A 128 9.32 -4.39 7.08
C LYS A 128 9.03 -5.38 8.21
N THR A 129 7.79 -5.80 8.27
CA THR A 129 7.04 -6.09 9.50
C THR A 129 7.61 -7.12 10.42
N ILE A 130 7.82 -8.34 9.93
CA ILE A 130 8.18 -9.48 10.76
C ILE A 130 9.57 -9.28 11.37
N PHE A 131 10.42 -8.41 10.82
CA PHE A 131 11.71 -8.08 11.41
C PHE A 131 11.59 -7.28 12.73
N ALA A 132 10.45 -6.64 13.01
CA ALA A 132 10.19 -6.08 14.34
C ALA A 132 10.19 -7.16 15.43
N LEU A 133 9.75 -8.40 15.11
CA LEU A 133 9.86 -9.54 16.01
C LEU A 133 11.32 -9.93 16.23
N LEU A 134 12.11 -10.06 15.16
CA LEU A 134 13.53 -10.41 15.26
C LEU A 134 14.29 -9.41 16.15
N ILE A 135 14.04 -8.11 15.95
CA ILE A 135 14.77 -7.06 16.66
C ILE A 135 14.47 -7.08 18.15
N VAL A 136 13.23 -7.34 18.54
CA VAL A 136 12.84 -7.49 19.96
C VAL A 136 13.50 -8.72 20.58
N ILE A 137 13.56 -9.84 19.85
CA ILE A 137 14.24 -11.06 20.31
C ILE A 137 15.76 -10.83 20.46
N LEU A 138 16.36 -9.95 19.66
CA LEU A 138 17.78 -9.61 19.75
C LEU A 138 18.10 -8.65 20.90
N VAL A 139 17.24 -7.65 21.13
CA VAL A 139 17.44 -6.66 22.20
C VAL A 139 17.06 -7.24 23.58
N LYS A 140 15.91 -7.91 23.69
CA LYS A 140 15.28 -8.53 24.87
C LYS A 140 15.00 -7.65 26.09
N ASP A 141 15.86 -6.68 26.38
CA ASP A 141 15.76 -5.81 27.54
C ASP A 141 14.72 -4.71 27.30
N PHE A 142 13.67 -4.68 28.14
CA PHE A 142 12.58 -3.72 28.04
C PHE A 142 13.04 -2.26 28.21
N ASN A 143 14.05 -2.01 29.04
CA ASN A 143 14.62 -0.67 29.21
C ASN A 143 15.40 -0.25 27.96
N LYS A 144 16.17 -1.18 27.35
CA LYS A 144 16.79 -0.94 26.03
C LYS A 144 15.76 -0.68 24.94
N ILE A 145 14.71 -1.49 24.85
CA ILE A 145 13.64 -1.32 23.86
C ILE A 145 13.00 0.07 23.99
N LEU A 146 12.61 0.48 25.20
CA LEU A 146 12.03 1.81 25.44
C LEU A 146 13.01 2.94 25.07
N ARG A 147 14.29 2.79 25.43
CA ARG A 147 15.35 3.74 25.06
C ARG A 147 15.52 3.84 23.54
N ASN A 148 15.55 2.72 22.84
CA ASN A 148 15.80 2.66 21.40
C ASN A 148 14.61 3.26 20.62
N ILE A 149 13.36 2.96 20.98
CA ILE A 149 12.20 3.61 20.36
C ILE A 149 12.18 5.11 20.64
N TYR A 150 12.63 5.57 21.81
CA TYR A 150 12.77 7.00 22.11
C TYR A 150 13.74 7.69 21.15
N TYR A 151 14.93 7.12 20.92
CA TYR A 151 15.88 7.69 19.95
C TYR A 151 15.35 7.65 18.51
N ALA A 152 14.68 6.57 18.12
CA ALA A 152 14.00 6.51 16.82
C ALA A 152 12.93 7.60 16.69
N SER A 153 12.13 7.85 17.74
CA SER A 153 11.12 8.91 17.75
C SER A 153 11.73 10.31 17.64
N LEU A 154 12.93 10.56 18.21
CA LEU A 154 13.61 11.84 18.02
C LEU A 154 14.05 12.06 16.56
N LEU A 155 14.62 11.03 15.93
CA LEU A 155 15.00 11.09 14.51
C LEU A 155 13.76 11.32 13.62
N ASN A 156 12.70 10.55 13.86
CA ASN A 156 11.45 10.69 13.12
C ASN A 156 10.78 12.05 13.36
N PHE A 157 10.85 12.60 14.57
CA PHE A 157 10.28 13.91 14.85
C PHE A 157 10.87 15.00 13.94
N VAL A 158 12.20 15.04 13.83
CA VAL A 158 12.90 16.01 12.97
C VAL A 158 12.54 15.78 11.50
N TYR A 159 12.61 14.53 11.05
CA TYR A 159 12.28 14.15 9.67
C TYR A 159 10.85 14.53 9.30
N LEU A 160 9.87 14.18 10.14
CA LEU A 160 8.46 14.40 9.83
C LEU A 160 8.10 15.88 9.91
N LEU A 161 8.69 16.67 10.82
CA LEU A 161 8.53 18.12 10.78
C LEU A 161 9.08 18.73 9.48
N TYR A 162 10.25 18.26 9.03
CA TYR A 162 10.80 18.69 7.74
C TYR A 162 9.86 18.32 6.58
N GLN A 163 9.26 17.13 6.59
CA GLN A 163 8.29 16.71 5.57
C GLN A 163 7.00 17.55 5.58
N ALA A 164 6.52 17.95 6.76
CA ALA A 164 5.40 18.89 6.85
C ALA A 164 5.75 20.27 6.27
N VAL A 165 6.97 20.77 6.52
CA VAL A 165 7.43 22.03 5.91
C VAL A 165 7.54 21.90 4.39
N LEU A 166 8.07 20.79 3.87
CA LEU A 166 8.09 20.54 2.43
C LEU A 166 6.70 20.50 1.82
N TYR A 167 5.72 19.91 2.51
CA TYR A 167 4.33 19.94 2.07
C TYR A 167 3.79 21.37 2.02
N LEU A 168 4.00 22.18 3.07
CA LEU A 168 3.60 23.59 3.07
C LEU A 168 4.28 24.39 1.94
N LEU A 169 5.53 24.07 1.60
CA LEU A 169 6.24 24.71 0.50
C LEU A 169 5.79 24.25 -0.89
N SER A 170 5.46 22.97 -1.05
CA SER A 170 5.22 22.35 -2.37
C SER A 170 3.74 22.17 -2.70
N GLY A 171 2.85 22.30 -1.71
CA GLY A 171 1.41 22.02 -1.84
C GLY A 171 1.07 20.54 -2.03
N ASN A 172 2.05 19.63 -1.98
CA ASN A 172 1.87 18.21 -2.24
C ASN A 172 2.81 17.34 -1.38
N TRP A 173 2.55 16.03 -1.38
CA TRP A 173 3.33 15.04 -0.61
C TRP A 173 4.40 14.33 -1.45
N ASP A 174 4.84 14.87 -2.58
CA ASP A 174 5.76 14.16 -3.49
C ASP A 174 7.13 13.90 -2.84
N ALA A 175 7.56 14.76 -1.92
CA ALA A 175 8.78 14.55 -1.14
C ALA A 175 8.65 13.43 -0.08
N TYR A 176 7.43 12.97 0.20
CA TYR A 176 7.13 11.96 1.20
C TYR A 176 6.90 10.60 0.55
N TYR A 177 7.65 9.57 1.00
CA TYR A 177 7.64 8.19 0.46
C TYR A 177 6.31 7.43 0.64
N SER A 178 5.22 7.89 0.03
CA SER A 178 3.97 7.14 -0.03
C SER A 178 3.15 7.49 -1.27
N LEU A 179 3.35 6.70 -2.35
CA LEU A 179 2.63 6.78 -3.63
C LEU A 179 2.77 8.16 -4.33
N PRO A 180 2.69 8.25 -5.68
CA PRO A 180 2.65 9.55 -6.35
C PRO A 180 1.45 10.34 -5.81
N ALA A 181 1.74 11.45 -5.13
CA ALA A 181 0.75 12.17 -4.35
C ALA A 181 -0.03 13.10 -5.28
N ARG A 182 -1.12 12.58 -5.86
CA ARG A 182 -2.15 13.46 -6.44
C ARG A 182 -2.64 14.39 -5.33
N ASN A 183 -2.40 15.70 -5.43
CA ASN A 183 -2.95 16.82 -4.62
C ASN A 183 -3.82 16.41 -3.41
N MET A 184 -3.25 15.68 -2.44
CA MET A 184 -3.99 15.20 -1.27
C MET A 184 -3.69 16.12 -0.10
N ILE A 185 -4.75 16.68 0.50
CA ILE A 185 -4.66 17.60 1.65
C ILE A 185 -4.05 16.92 2.89
N TYR A 186 -4.11 15.59 2.97
CA TYR A 186 -3.62 14.81 4.11
C TYR A 186 -2.87 13.55 3.67
N ASN A 187 -1.98 13.06 4.54
CA ASN A 187 -1.25 11.81 4.36
C ASN A 187 -1.45 10.86 5.55
N MET A 188 -2.09 9.72 5.28
CA MET A 188 -2.41 8.72 6.31
C MET A 188 -1.14 8.13 6.96
N SER A 189 -0.12 7.83 6.17
CA SER A 189 1.11 7.22 6.67
C SER A 189 1.91 8.19 7.54
N TYR A 190 1.95 9.47 7.15
CA TYR A 190 2.48 10.57 7.96
C TYR A 190 1.79 10.66 9.33
N GLY A 191 0.45 10.67 9.33
CA GLY A 191 -0.34 10.72 10.56
C GLY A 191 0.01 9.61 11.56
N TYR A 192 0.13 8.37 11.06
CA TYR A 192 0.45 7.21 11.89
C TYR A 192 1.90 7.15 12.40
N GLU A 193 2.86 7.72 11.68
CA GLU A 193 4.24 7.84 12.18
C GLU A 193 4.39 8.97 13.18
N MET A 194 3.74 10.11 12.91
CA MET A 194 3.77 11.24 13.82
C MET A 194 3.07 10.91 15.15
N ILE A 195 2.01 10.08 15.15
CA ILE A 195 1.38 9.66 16.41
C ILE A 195 2.24 8.68 17.21
N PHE A 196 3.04 7.84 16.54
CA PHE A 196 4.08 7.04 17.22
C PHE A 196 5.08 7.94 17.94
N VAL A 197 5.57 8.98 17.26
CA VAL A 197 6.46 9.99 17.85
C VAL A 197 5.80 10.68 19.04
N CYS A 198 4.55 11.14 18.90
CA CYS A 198 3.77 11.78 19.96
C CYS A 198 3.71 10.93 21.24
N ILE A 199 3.26 9.67 21.13
CA ILE A 199 3.09 8.77 22.28
C ILE A 199 4.42 8.56 23.01
N VAL A 200 5.49 8.26 22.27
CA VAL A 200 6.80 8.00 22.87
C VAL A 200 7.35 9.26 23.53
N LEU A 201 7.26 10.43 22.90
CA LEU A 201 7.75 11.69 23.48
C LEU A 201 6.98 12.08 24.74
N ILE A 202 5.66 11.89 24.78
CA ILE A 202 4.85 12.16 25.97
C ILE A 202 5.25 11.24 27.13
N ILE A 203 5.45 9.94 26.87
CA ILE A 203 5.92 9.00 27.91
C ILE A 203 7.29 9.43 28.43
N MET A 204 8.19 9.80 27.53
CA MET A 204 9.53 10.26 27.92
C MET A 204 9.49 11.62 28.63
N ALA A 205 8.49 12.46 28.35
CA ALA A 205 8.23 13.68 29.12
C ALA A 205 7.88 13.36 30.57
N PHE A 206 7.04 12.35 30.82
CA PHE A 206 6.72 11.87 32.17
C PHE A 206 7.94 11.30 32.88
N ILE A 207 8.70 10.44 32.19
CA ILE A 207 9.87 9.77 32.78
C ILE A 207 10.98 10.79 33.11
N LYS A 208 11.26 11.73 32.21
CA LYS A 208 12.33 12.73 32.39
C LYS A 208 11.87 14.01 33.08
N LYS A 209 10.57 14.14 33.39
CA LYS A 209 9.94 15.39 33.89
C LYS A 209 10.27 16.60 33.00
N SER A 210 10.21 16.40 31.69
CA SER A 210 10.64 17.36 30.68
C SER A 210 9.45 18.03 30.01
N LEU A 211 9.28 19.33 30.26
CA LEU A 211 8.26 20.13 29.58
C LEU A 211 8.56 20.26 28.07
N ILE A 212 9.84 20.30 27.69
CA ILE A 212 10.25 20.34 26.27
C ILE A 212 9.74 19.11 25.53
N LEU A 213 9.92 17.92 26.08
CA LEU A 213 9.43 16.68 25.46
C LEU A 213 7.89 16.64 25.42
N LEU A 214 7.22 17.21 26.43
CA LEU A 214 5.75 17.32 26.43
C LEU A 214 5.29 18.22 25.29
N THR A 215 5.91 19.40 25.12
CA THR A 215 5.60 20.33 24.02
C THR A 215 5.92 19.72 22.65
N MET A 216 7.05 19.01 22.49
CA MET A 216 7.34 18.28 21.26
C MET A 216 6.28 17.20 20.98
N GLY A 217 5.85 16.47 22.01
CA GLY A 217 4.76 15.50 21.89
C GLY A 217 3.43 16.14 21.48
N SER A 218 3.10 17.31 22.05
CA SER A 218 1.92 18.10 21.63
C SER A 218 2.04 18.62 20.19
N LEU A 219 3.22 19.07 19.77
CA LEU A 219 3.44 19.46 18.37
C LEU A 219 3.26 18.28 17.42
N ALA A 220 3.78 17.10 17.80
CA ALA A 220 3.57 15.88 17.03
C ALA A 220 2.08 15.52 16.95
N LEU A 221 1.31 15.65 18.04
CA LEU A 221 -0.15 15.45 17.99
C LEU A 221 -0.82 16.46 17.05
N ALA A 222 -0.48 17.75 17.16
CA ALA A 222 -1.01 18.80 16.28
C ALA A 222 -0.76 18.48 14.80
N CYS A 223 0.48 18.14 14.44
CA CYS A 223 0.84 17.76 13.08
C CYS A 223 0.14 16.48 12.62
N SER A 224 0.04 15.46 13.49
CA SER A 224 -0.66 14.20 13.18
C SER A 224 -2.15 14.43 12.91
N THR A 225 -2.78 15.35 13.65
CA THR A 225 -4.19 15.71 13.45
C THR A 225 -4.39 16.57 12.21
N PHE A 226 -3.50 17.53 11.96
CA PHE A 226 -3.63 18.48 10.85
C PHE A 226 -3.33 17.83 9.50
N PHE A 227 -2.16 17.20 9.37
CA PHE A 227 -1.69 16.61 8.11
C PHE A 227 -2.04 15.12 7.98
N GLY A 228 -2.51 14.46 9.03
CA GLY A 228 -2.78 13.04 9.05
C GLY A 228 -4.26 12.67 8.93
N SER A 229 -4.53 11.37 8.99
CA SER A 229 -5.92 10.87 9.02
C SER A 229 -6.48 10.87 10.44
N ARG A 230 -7.79 11.08 10.60
CA ARG A 230 -8.51 10.95 11.89
C ARG A 230 -8.28 9.62 12.63
N GLY A 231 -7.88 8.56 11.92
CA GLY A 231 -7.54 7.27 12.52
C GLY A 231 -6.37 7.33 13.50
N SER A 232 -5.48 8.34 13.41
CA SER A 232 -4.39 8.54 14.38
C SER A 232 -4.91 9.01 15.75
N LEU A 233 -6.05 9.71 15.79
CA LEU A 233 -6.68 10.12 17.06
C LEU A 233 -7.18 8.92 17.87
N LEU A 234 -7.67 7.87 17.21
CA LEU A 234 -8.06 6.63 17.92
C LEU A 234 -6.86 6.01 18.67
N ILE A 235 -5.68 6.04 18.06
CA ILE A 235 -4.44 5.55 18.68
C ILE A 235 -4.10 6.39 19.92
N PHE A 236 -4.17 7.72 19.81
CA PHE A 236 -3.93 8.61 20.95
C PHE A 236 -4.97 8.43 22.07
N MET A 237 -6.25 8.31 21.73
CA MET A 237 -7.33 8.07 22.69
C MET A 237 -7.13 6.74 23.43
N THR A 238 -6.75 5.69 22.69
CA THR A 238 -6.43 4.37 23.29
C THR A 238 -5.26 4.49 24.25
N PHE A 239 -4.20 5.22 23.87
CA PHE A 239 -3.06 5.50 24.74
C PHE A 239 -3.47 6.26 26.00
N ALA A 240 -4.19 7.37 25.87
CA ALA A 240 -4.66 8.19 26.98
C ALA A 240 -5.53 7.37 27.96
N LEU A 241 -6.47 6.58 27.43
CA LEU A 241 -7.35 5.72 28.21
C LEU A 241 -6.57 4.65 28.98
N LEU A 242 -5.62 3.97 28.34
CA LEU A 242 -4.77 2.97 29.02
C LEU A 242 -3.88 3.61 30.09
N MET A 243 -3.33 4.80 29.83
CA MET A 243 -2.54 5.54 30.80
C MET A 243 -3.37 5.95 32.03
N ILE A 244 -4.57 6.47 31.84
CA ILE A 244 -5.45 6.92 32.93
C ILE A 244 -6.04 5.72 33.69
N LEU A 245 -6.60 4.74 32.98
CA LEU A 245 -7.31 3.64 33.61
C LEU A 245 -6.37 2.62 34.24
N VAL A 246 -5.23 2.33 33.61
CA VAL A 246 -4.38 1.20 34.03
C VAL A 246 -3.03 1.64 34.57
N TYR A 247 -2.37 2.63 33.96
CA TYR A 247 -1.04 3.06 34.42
C TYR A 247 -1.11 3.93 35.69
N ALA A 248 -2.02 4.90 35.71
CA ALA A 248 -2.15 5.87 36.79
C ALA A 248 -2.58 5.21 38.11
N GLY A 249 -1.76 5.40 39.14
CA GLY A 249 -1.99 4.87 40.48
C GLY A 249 -1.71 3.36 40.63
N ASP A 250 -1.08 2.71 39.64
CA ASP A 250 -0.72 1.29 39.66
C ASP A 250 -1.92 0.34 39.96
N SER A 251 -3.14 0.79 39.67
CA SER A 251 -4.37 0.03 39.90
C SER A 251 -5.52 0.51 39.01
N PRO A 252 -6.35 -0.41 38.48
CA PRO A 252 -7.60 -0.04 37.82
C PRO A 252 -8.67 0.43 38.81
N LYS A 253 -8.58 0.07 40.10
CA LYS A 253 -9.57 0.45 41.11
C LYS A 253 -9.48 1.94 41.41
N ILE A 254 -10.64 2.57 41.60
CA ILE A 254 -10.78 3.97 42.00
C ILE A 254 -10.82 4.03 43.53
N ASN A 255 -9.79 4.61 44.13
CA ASN A 255 -9.66 4.88 45.56
C ASN A 255 -9.03 6.26 45.77
N ARG A 256 -9.03 6.79 47.00
CA ARG A 256 -8.57 8.17 47.28
C ARG A 256 -7.16 8.47 46.77
N THR A 257 -6.24 7.49 46.86
CA THR A 257 -4.85 7.62 46.38
C THR A 257 -4.71 7.54 44.86
N THR A 258 -5.47 6.65 44.21
CA THR A 258 -5.42 6.46 42.75
C THR A 258 -6.18 7.57 42.03
N ILE A 259 -7.27 8.10 42.58
CA ILE A 259 -8.02 9.25 42.01
C ILE A 259 -7.08 10.43 41.79
N LYS A 260 -6.20 10.75 42.75
CA LYS A 260 -5.26 11.87 42.63
C LYS A 260 -4.30 11.67 41.45
N GLU A 261 -3.77 10.46 41.28
CA GLU A 261 -2.89 10.12 40.16
C GLU A 261 -3.66 10.11 38.83
N LYS A 262 -4.83 9.48 38.76
CA LYS A 262 -5.69 9.44 37.57
C LYS A 262 -6.08 10.85 37.11
N LEU A 263 -6.47 11.72 38.04
CA LEU A 263 -6.76 13.13 37.76
C LEU A 263 -5.53 13.87 37.24
N ARG A 264 -4.33 13.59 37.77
CA ARG A 264 -3.08 14.16 37.23
C ARG A 264 -2.85 13.74 35.78
N TYR A 265 -2.97 12.46 35.45
CA TYR A 265 -2.81 12.00 34.06
C TYR A 265 -3.88 12.58 33.14
N LEU A 266 -5.14 12.69 33.60
CA LEU A 266 -6.22 13.33 32.86
C LEU A 266 -5.90 14.82 32.57
N LEU A 267 -5.46 15.57 33.59
CA LEU A 267 -5.06 16.97 33.42
C LEU A 267 -3.89 17.12 32.45
N ASN A 268 -2.94 16.19 32.44
CA ASN A 268 -1.86 16.19 31.45
C ASN A 268 -2.36 15.91 30.03
N VAL A 269 -3.30 14.97 29.87
CA VAL A 269 -3.91 14.71 28.56
C VAL A 269 -4.65 15.95 28.08
N ILE A 270 -5.43 16.61 28.95
CA ILE A 270 -6.09 17.89 28.64
C ILE A 270 -5.06 18.93 28.23
N LEU A 271 -3.98 19.09 29.01
CA LEU A 271 -2.90 20.03 28.69
C LEU A 271 -2.26 19.74 27.33
N VAL A 272 -1.97 18.47 27.03
CA VAL A 272 -1.40 18.05 25.74
C VAL A 272 -2.36 18.43 24.61
N ILE A 273 -3.65 18.14 24.74
CA ILE A 273 -4.68 18.47 23.73
C ILE A 273 -4.77 19.99 23.56
N THR A 274 -4.80 20.77 24.65
CA THR A 274 -4.86 22.24 24.60
C THR A 274 -3.64 22.82 23.89
N ILE A 275 -2.42 22.39 24.25
CA ILE A 275 -1.20 22.84 23.57
C ILE A 275 -1.24 22.45 22.09
N SER A 276 -1.67 21.23 21.78
CA SER A 276 -1.75 20.75 20.40
C SER A 276 -2.74 21.58 19.57
N PHE A 277 -3.90 21.91 20.14
CA PHE A 277 -4.88 22.78 19.50
C PHE A 277 -4.31 24.18 19.24
N LEU A 278 -3.66 24.79 20.24
CA LEU A 278 -3.01 26.09 20.08
C LEU A 278 -1.94 26.07 18.99
N LEU A 279 -1.11 25.02 18.94
CA LEU A 279 -0.08 24.84 17.90
C LEU A 279 -0.71 24.63 16.51
N MET A 280 -1.84 23.95 16.43
CA MET A 280 -2.57 23.74 15.18
C MET A 280 -3.06 25.05 14.58
N LEU A 281 -3.53 26.00 15.41
CA LEU A 281 -3.92 27.34 14.99
C LEU A 281 -2.75 28.18 14.43
N LEU A 282 -1.51 27.75 14.67
CA LEU A 282 -0.32 28.40 14.11
C LEU A 282 0.04 27.86 12.72
N ILE A 283 -0.45 26.68 12.30
CA ILE A 283 -0.08 26.07 11.02
C ILE A 283 -0.51 26.95 9.82
N PRO A 284 -1.77 27.44 9.74
CA PRO A 284 -2.16 28.35 8.64
C PRO A 284 -1.44 29.70 8.67
N LYS A 285 -0.92 30.12 9.83
CA LYS A 285 -0.08 31.34 9.92
C LYS A 285 1.33 31.06 9.40
N LEU A 286 1.85 29.87 9.68
CA LEU A 286 3.14 29.43 9.16
C LEU A 286 3.09 29.27 7.64
N ASP A 287 2.02 28.70 7.10
CA ASP A 287 1.79 28.56 5.66
C ASP A 287 1.86 29.93 4.95
N ARG A 288 1.05 30.90 5.39
CA ARG A 288 1.10 32.28 4.89
C ARG A 288 2.46 32.95 5.02
N ALA A 289 3.19 32.67 6.12
CA ALA A 289 4.53 33.19 6.30
C ALA A 289 5.54 32.55 5.33
N LEU A 290 5.33 31.29 4.96
CA LEU A 290 6.12 30.57 3.95
C LEU A 290 5.75 31.01 2.54
N ASP A 291 4.51 31.42 2.26
CA ASP A 291 4.11 31.95 0.95
C ASP A 291 4.93 33.19 0.57
N ASN A 292 5.16 34.10 1.53
CA ASN A 292 6.05 35.25 1.34
C ASN A 292 7.50 34.85 0.98
N LEU A 293 7.93 33.64 1.36
CA LEU A 293 9.23 33.08 0.98
C LEU A 293 9.18 32.39 -0.38
N LYS A 294 8.05 31.75 -0.74
CA LYS A 294 7.82 31.17 -2.07
C LYS A 294 7.91 32.24 -3.14
N GLU A 295 7.24 33.38 -2.95
CA GLU A 295 7.31 34.52 -3.88
C GLU A 295 8.75 35.02 -4.08
N LYS A 296 9.57 34.96 -3.03
CA LYS A 296 10.96 35.40 -3.07
C LYS A 296 11.92 34.39 -3.72
N TRP A 297 11.52 33.12 -3.80
CA TRP A 297 12.34 32.00 -4.32
C TRP A 297 11.82 31.45 -5.65
N ALA A 298 10.67 31.95 -6.13
CA ALA A 298 10.20 31.68 -7.47
C ALA A 298 11.24 32.23 -8.48
N PRO A 299 11.83 31.39 -9.35
CA PRO A 299 12.71 31.87 -10.40
C PRO A 299 11.92 32.82 -11.31
N ALA A 300 12.55 33.94 -11.69
CA ALA A 300 11.99 35.01 -12.53
C ALA A 300 11.57 34.59 -13.97
N GLU A 301 11.44 33.30 -14.25
CA GLU A 301 11.03 32.76 -15.54
C GLU A 301 9.53 32.43 -15.62
N SER A 302 8.75 32.58 -14.54
CA SER A 302 7.30 32.31 -14.58
C SER A 302 6.43 33.52 -14.97
N GLU A 303 7.00 34.69 -15.25
CA GLU A 303 6.21 35.87 -15.68
C GLU A 303 5.62 35.73 -17.09
N LEU A 304 6.10 34.79 -17.93
CA LEU A 304 5.51 34.55 -19.26
C LEU A 304 4.30 33.60 -19.28
N ALA A 305 4.02 32.88 -18.18
CA ALA A 305 2.93 31.89 -18.13
C ALA A 305 1.61 32.43 -17.51
N LEU A 306 1.60 33.68 -17.04
CA LEU A 306 0.44 34.28 -16.34
C LEU A 306 -0.37 35.26 -17.19
N MET A 307 -0.10 35.39 -18.50
CA MET A 307 -0.84 36.32 -19.38
C MET A 307 -1.76 35.67 -20.43
N GLU A 308 -1.93 34.35 -20.44
CA GLU A 308 -2.94 33.69 -21.30
C GLU A 308 -3.95 32.93 -20.44
N GLY A 309 -5.04 33.59 -20.08
CA GLY A 309 -6.19 32.95 -19.41
C GLY A 309 -6.88 33.81 -18.36
N SER A 310 -7.15 35.10 -18.64
CA SER A 310 -8.04 35.91 -17.81
C SER A 310 -9.40 36.01 -18.48
N ASP A 311 -10.31 35.10 -18.11
CA ASP A 311 -11.71 35.40 -17.82
C ASP A 311 -12.31 34.14 -17.17
N ASP A 312 -13.01 34.32 -16.04
CA ASP A 312 -13.62 33.31 -15.14
C ASP A 312 -12.77 32.71 -14.00
N LEU A 313 -11.93 33.52 -13.31
CA LEU A 313 -11.43 33.17 -11.98
C LEU A 313 -12.20 33.94 -10.91
N ALA A 314 -13.28 33.34 -10.41
CA ALA A 314 -13.73 33.63 -9.06
C ALA A 314 -12.59 33.26 -8.10
N GLU A 315 -12.02 34.26 -7.43
CA GLU A 315 -11.09 34.11 -6.32
C GLU A 315 -11.71 33.21 -5.24
N SER A 316 -11.43 31.90 -5.27
CA SER A 316 -11.52 31.10 -4.07
C SER A 316 -10.20 31.27 -3.33
N GLU A 317 -10.22 31.99 -2.20
CA GLU A 317 -9.14 31.93 -1.21
C GLU A 317 -8.90 30.45 -0.84
N ASP A 318 -7.87 29.84 -1.43
CA ASP A 318 -7.48 28.45 -1.17
C ASP A 318 -6.81 28.37 0.22
N THR A 319 -7.64 28.49 1.27
CA THR A 319 -7.18 28.41 2.65
C THR A 319 -6.75 26.98 2.97
N LEU A 320 -5.50 26.80 3.40
CA LEU A 320 -4.99 25.52 3.89
C LEU A 320 -5.92 24.93 4.96
N SER A 321 -6.61 23.87 4.61
CA SER A 321 -7.58 23.19 5.47
C SER A 321 -7.05 21.86 6.02
N SER A 322 -7.68 21.37 7.08
CA SER A 322 -7.32 20.09 7.70
C SER A 322 -8.51 19.15 7.62
N ARG A 323 -8.38 18.07 6.85
CA ARG A 323 -9.46 17.07 6.68
C ARG A 323 -10.05 16.59 8.01
N THR A 324 -9.22 16.40 9.03
CA THR A 324 -9.71 15.93 10.34
C THR A 324 -10.53 17.01 11.02
N VAL A 325 -10.08 18.26 10.99
CA VAL A 325 -10.81 19.41 11.56
C VAL A 325 -12.11 19.65 10.79
N ASP A 326 -12.04 19.65 9.46
CA ASP A 326 -13.19 19.83 8.58
C ASP A 326 -14.24 18.73 8.84
N SER A 327 -13.81 17.48 9.05
CA SER A 327 -14.73 16.39 9.38
C SER A 327 -15.39 16.55 10.76
N VAL A 328 -14.74 17.22 11.72
CA VAL A 328 -15.35 17.53 13.02
C VAL A 328 -16.37 18.65 12.85
N ILE A 329 -16.01 19.72 12.14
CA ILE A 329 -16.89 20.88 11.90
C ILE A 329 -18.12 20.46 11.07
N GLY A 330 -17.92 19.64 10.04
CA GLY A 330 -18.96 19.13 9.16
C GLY A 330 -19.82 18.01 9.77
N GLY A 331 -19.55 17.56 11.00
CA GLY A 331 -20.31 16.47 11.65
C GLY A 331 -20.03 15.07 11.10
N GLU A 332 -19.11 14.92 10.14
CA GLU A 332 -18.75 13.65 9.49
C GLU A 332 -17.69 12.83 10.25
N PHE A 333 -17.25 13.30 11.41
CA PHE A 333 -16.15 12.70 12.18
C PHE A 333 -16.36 11.21 12.47
N LEU A 334 -17.60 10.83 12.79
CA LEU A 334 -18.01 9.46 13.11
C LEU A 334 -18.44 8.64 11.90
N ASP A 335 -18.45 9.21 10.69
CA ASP A 335 -18.85 8.46 9.51
C ASP A 335 -17.90 7.26 9.28
N SER A 336 -18.43 6.17 8.74
CA SER A 336 -17.69 4.94 8.54
C SER A 336 -16.77 5.00 7.30
N ASN A 337 -16.90 6.00 6.42
CA ASN A 337 -16.24 6.07 5.11
C ASN A 337 -16.38 4.75 4.32
N GLY A 338 -17.55 4.09 4.40
CA GLY A 338 -17.82 2.81 3.76
C GLY A 338 -17.30 1.56 4.47
N ARG A 339 -16.67 1.67 5.66
CA ARG A 339 -16.16 0.51 6.43
C ARG A 339 -17.23 -0.50 6.81
N ILE A 340 -18.47 -0.06 7.06
CA ILE A 340 -19.57 -0.99 7.38
C ILE A 340 -19.79 -2.00 6.24
N LYS A 341 -19.75 -1.55 4.98
CA LYS A 341 -19.89 -2.43 3.82
C LYS A 341 -18.71 -3.40 3.70
N ILE A 342 -17.49 -2.94 4.01
CA ILE A 342 -16.28 -3.78 4.04
C ILE A 342 -16.42 -4.87 5.11
N TRP A 343 -16.82 -4.48 6.32
CA TRP A 343 -16.97 -5.39 7.46
C TRP A 343 -18.07 -6.42 7.21
N GLN A 344 -19.20 -6.02 6.65
CA GLN A 344 -20.28 -6.93 6.29
C GLN A 344 -19.82 -7.93 5.21
N THR A 345 -19.10 -7.46 4.19
CA THR A 345 -18.54 -8.33 3.14
C THR A 345 -17.56 -9.36 3.73
N ALA A 346 -16.65 -8.91 4.59
CA ALA A 346 -15.71 -9.81 5.26
C ALA A 346 -16.41 -10.78 6.23
N PHE A 347 -17.44 -10.35 6.94
CA PHE A 347 -18.20 -11.21 7.84
C PHE A 347 -18.96 -12.29 7.07
N ASN A 348 -19.62 -11.93 5.96
CA ASN A 348 -20.29 -12.90 5.09
C ASN A 348 -19.29 -13.91 4.52
N SER A 349 -18.11 -13.45 4.08
CA SER A 349 -17.02 -14.33 3.65
C SER A 349 -16.58 -15.31 4.73
N TYR A 350 -16.54 -14.89 6.00
CA TYR A 350 -16.23 -15.78 7.13
C TYR A 350 -17.32 -16.86 7.32
N LEU A 351 -18.60 -16.51 7.17
CA LEU A 351 -19.72 -17.44 7.35
C LEU A 351 -19.69 -18.61 6.36
N GLU A 352 -19.03 -18.45 5.21
CA GLU A 352 -18.82 -19.53 4.23
C GLU A 352 -17.81 -20.60 4.69
N SER A 353 -16.91 -20.27 5.62
CA SER A 353 -15.93 -21.22 6.17
C SER A 353 -15.56 -20.88 7.62
N PRO A 354 -16.50 -21.02 8.57
CA PRO A 354 -16.35 -20.46 9.92
C PRO A 354 -15.35 -21.18 10.81
N ILE A 355 -15.12 -22.50 10.59
CA ILE A 355 -14.23 -23.28 11.44
C ILE A 355 -12.76 -22.99 11.13
N PHE A 356 -12.35 -23.15 9.86
CA PHE A 356 -10.95 -23.02 9.45
C PHE A 356 -10.61 -21.71 8.76
N GLY A 357 -11.60 -20.84 8.49
CA GLY A 357 -11.42 -19.69 7.61
C GLY A 357 -11.11 -20.11 6.16
N LYS A 358 -10.81 -19.14 5.31
CA LYS A 358 -10.38 -19.32 3.92
C LYS A 358 -8.86 -19.34 3.75
N GLY A 359 -8.08 -19.24 4.83
CA GLY A 359 -6.61 -19.19 4.80
C GLY A 359 -6.06 -17.76 4.77
N ILE A 360 -4.74 -17.62 4.80
CA ILE A 360 -4.07 -16.30 4.74
C ILE A 360 -4.54 -15.52 3.51
N TYR A 361 -4.93 -14.26 3.71
CA TYR A 361 -5.60 -13.38 2.74
C TYR A 361 -7.00 -13.80 2.31
N GLY A 362 -7.66 -14.68 3.07
CA GLY A 362 -9.02 -15.12 2.81
C GLY A 362 -10.07 -14.00 2.73
N ASP A 363 -9.91 -12.89 3.46
CA ASP A 363 -10.83 -11.74 3.37
C ASP A 363 -10.71 -11.02 2.02
N ARG A 364 -9.54 -11.10 1.37
CA ARG A 364 -9.26 -10.45 0.08
C ARG A 364 -10.01 -11.06 -1.09
N LEU A 365 -10.46 -12.31 -0.97
CA LEU A 365 -11.26 -12.96 -2.00
C LEU A 365 -12.58 -12.23 -2.24
N GLU A 366 -13.18 -11.64 -1.20
CA GLU A 366 -14.44 -10.91 -1.31
C GLU A 366 -14.25 -9.39 -1.23
N VAL A 367 -13.44 -8.90 -0.29
CA VAL A 367 -13.19 -7.46 -0.16
C VAL A 367 -12.37 -6.93 -1.36
N GLY A 368 -11.42 -7.72 -1.84
CA GLY A 368 -10.60 -7.37 -3.00
C GLY A 368 -11.35 -7.28 -4.32
N LYS A 369 -12.54 -7.90 -4.39
CA LYS A 369 -13.49 -7.69 -5.50
C LYS A 369 -14.02 -6.27 -5.53
N ARG A 370 -13.81 -5.40 -4.55
CA ARG A 370 -14.32 -4.00 -4.62
C ARG A 370 -13.28 -2.97 -4.23
N TRP A 371 -12.38 -3.31 -3.32
CA TRP A 371 -11.41 -2.37 -2.81
C TRP A 371 -9.99 -2.86 -3.10
N TYR A 372 -9.17 -2.01 -3.74
CA TYR A 372 -7.86 -2.41 -4.29
C TYR A 372 -6.85 -2.87 -3.24
N TRP A 373 -6.98 -2.40 -2.00
CA TRP A 373 -6.16 -2.86 -0.88
C TRP A 373 -6.54 -4.27 -0.40
N GLY A 374 -7.76 -4.70 -0.69
CA GLY A 374 -8.26 -6.06 -0.50
C GLY A 374 -8.57 -6.48 0.92
N TYR A 375 -8.08 -5.82 1.98
CA TYR A 375 -8.29 -6.27 3.36
C TYR A 375 -9.47 -5.57 4.08
N SER A 376 -10.00 -6.25 5.09
CA SER A 376 -11.23 -5.91 5.82
C SER A 376 -11.19 -4.67 6.72
N HIS A 377 -10.04 -4.02 6.89
CA HIS A 377 -9.84 -2.92 7.85
C HIS A 377 -10.25 -3.25 9.29
N ASN A 378 -10.22 -4.53 9.68
CA ASN A 378 -10.55 -4.96 11.03
C ASN A 378 -9.83 -6.28 11.34
N ILE A 379 -8.84 -6.24 12.24
CA ILE A 379 -8.04 -7.43 12.61
C ILE A 379 -8.88 -8.64 13.06
N VAL A 380 -10.03 -8.42 13.70
CA VAL A 380 -10.88 -9.52 14.15
C VAL A 380 -11.48 -10.24 12.95
N LEU A 381 -12.05 -9.48 12.00
CA LEU A 381 -12.60 -10.03 10.76
C LEU A 381 -11.52 -10.62 9.87
N GLU A 382 -10.34 -10.01 9.83
CA GLU A 382 -9.18 -10.53 9.10
C GLU A 382 -8.75 -11.90 9.66
N LEU A 383 -8.57 -12.03 10.98
CA LEU A 383 -8.20 -13.30 11.62
C LEU A 383 -9.30 -14.35 11.51
N MET A 384 -10.57 -13.95 11.59
CA MET A 384 -11.72 -14.85 11.35
C MET A 384 -11.74 -15.37 9.92
N ASN A 385 -11.51 -14.52 8.92
CA ASN A 385 -11.40 -14.97 7.53
C ASN A 385 -10.17 -15.84 7.31
N HIS A 386 -9.06 -15.57 8.01
CA HIS A 386 -7.84 -16.36 7.83
C HIS A 386 -7.89 -17.73 8.46
N PHE A 387 -8.38 -17.82 9.70
CA PHE A 387 -8.25 -19.00 10.54
C PHE A 387 -9.57 -19.43 11.21
N GLY A 388 -10.69 -18.82 10.84
CA GLY A 388 -12.01 -19.14 11.39
C GLY A 388 -12.08 -18.86 12.89
N ILE A 389 -12.76 -19.75 13.61
CA ILE A 389 -12.90 -19.69 15.06
C ILE A 389 -11.55 -19.77 15.79
N PHE A 390 -10.55 -20.44 15.21
CA PHE A 390 -9.19 -20.48 15.78
C PHE A 390 -8.51 -19.12 15.74
N GLY A 391 -8.77 -18.33 14.68
CA GLY A 391 -8.30 -16.95 14.59
C GLY A 391 -8.91 -16.06 15.67
N LEU A 392 -10.21 -16.21 15.92
CA LEU A 392 -10.90 -15.48 16.99
C LEU A 392 -10.40 -15.90 18.38
N ALA A 393 -10.22 -17.20 18.61
CA ALA A 393 -9.67 -17.72 19.85
C ALA A 393 -8.23 -17.23 20.10
N PHE A 394 -7.40 -17.23 19.05
CA PHE A 394 -6.04 -16.68 19.10
C PHE A 394 -6.07 -15.19 19.44
N PHE A 395 -6.94 -14.40 18.79
CA PHE A 395 -7.09 -12.98 19.09
C PHE A 395 -7.53 -12.74 20.54
N GLY A 396 -8.51 -13.49 21.03
CA GLY A 396 -8.97 -13.42 22.42
C GLY A 396 -7.85 -13.74 23.41
N TYR A 397 -7.06 -14.79 23.14
CA TYR A 397 -5.89 -15.16 23.94
C TYR A 397 -4.80 -14.06 23.90
N LEU A 398 -4.53 -13.49 22.73
CA LEU A 398 -3.57 -12.41 22.55
C LEU A 398 -3.99 -11.19 23.39
N LEU A 399 -5.24 -10.75 23.24
CA LEU A 399 -5.78 -9.60 23.98
C LEU A 399 -5.76 -9.85 25.49
N TYR A 400 -6.19 -11.03 25.94
CA TYR A 400 -6.10 -11.44 27.34
C TYR A 400 -4.66 -11.36 27.86
N SER A 401 -3.70 -11.90 27.11
CA SER A 401 -2.29 -11.93 27.51
C SER A 401 -1.71 -10.53 27.67
N VAL A 402 -1.99 -9.64 26.70
CA VAL A 402 -1.54 -8.24 26.75
C VAL A 402 -2.19 -7.49 27.91
N ILE A 403 -3.52 -7.57 28.07
CA ILE A 403 -4.22 -6.91 29.18
C ILE A 403 -3.71 -7.41 30.53
N LYS A 404 -3.49 -8.73 30.67
CA LYS A 404 -2.90 -9.32 31.88
C LYS A 404 -1.53 -8.73 32.17
N LYS A 405 -0.66 -8.54 31.17
CA LYS A 405 0.67 -7.94 31.35
C LYS A 405 0.61 -6.46 31.70
N ILE A 406 -0.29 -5.69 31.09
CA ILE A 406 -0.49 -4.27 31.42
C ILE A 406 -0.98 -4.10 32.88
N ILE A 407 -1.88 -4.97 33.35
CA ILE A 407 -2.46 -4.88 34.70
C ILE A 407 -1.53 -5.45 35.78
N ARG A 408 -0.89 -6.60 35.52
CA ARG A 408 -0.21 -7.38 36.57
C ARG A 408 1.32 -7.28 36.58
N SER A 409 1.94 -6.70 35.56
CA SER A 409 3.41 -6.66 35.52
C SER A 409 3.96 -5.73 36.62
N PRO A 410 4.90 -6.19 37.47
CA PRO A 410 5.49 -5.35 38.51
C PRO A 410 6.43 -4.28 37.93
N GLU A 411 7.00 -4.53 36.75
CA GLU A 411 7.95 -3.62 36.11
C GLU A 411 7.23 -2.53 35.31
N LYS A 412 7.44 -1.27 35.72
CA LYS A 412 6.80 -0.11 35.10
C LYS A 412 7.17 0.07 33.63
N THR A 413 8.43 -0.15 33.27
CA THR A 413 8.90 -0.08 31.87
C THR A 413 8.15 -1.07 30.99
N THR A 414 8.01 -2.31 31.46
CA THR A 414 7.29 -3.38 30.75
C THR A 414 5.83 -3.01 30.53
N ARG A 415 5.13 -2.50 31.56
CA ARG A 415 3.76 -1.99 31.42
C ARG A 415 3.65 -0.88 30.40
N LEU A 416 4.56 0.10 30.43
CA LEU A 416 4.57 1.21 29.48
C LEU A 416 4.76 0.73 28.04
N LEU A 417 5.69 -0.20 27.80
CA LEU A 417 5.90 -0.74 26.46
C LEU A 417 4.66 -1.45 25.93
N TYR A 418 3.97 -2.27 26.73
CA TYR A 418 2.71 -2.87 26.29
C TYR A 418 1.63 -1.83 26.01
N ILE A 419 1.54 -0.76 26.81
CA ILE A 419 0.60 0.34 26.55
C ILE A 419 0.93 1.01 25.20
N ILE A 420 2.18 1.39 24.97
CA ILE A 420 2.63 2.00 23.70
C ILE A 420 2.23 1.12 22.53
N VAL A 421 2.64 -0.14 22.55
CA VAL A 421 2.49 -1.04 21.40
C VAL A 421 1.03 -1.41 21.19
N LEU A 422 0.25 -1.65 22.25
CA LEU A 422 -1.19 -1.92 22.12
C LEU A 422 -1.94 -0.72 21.53
N SER A 423 -1.60 0.50 21.96
CA SER A 423 -2.18 1.73 21.38
C SER A 423 -1.85 1.85 19.89
N LEU A 424 -0.62 1.58 19.48
CA LEU A 424 -0.23 1.60 18.06
C LEU A 424 -0.93 0.51 17.24
N CYS A 425 -1.19 -0.65 17.85
CA CYS A 425 -1.99 -1.72 17.25
C CYS A 425 -3.48 -1.36 17.13
N ALA A 426 -4.00 -0.34 17.83
CA ALA A 426 -5.40 0.09 17.68
C ALA A 426 -5.74 0.51 16.25
N LYS A 427 -4.73 0.92 15.47
CA LYS A 427 -4.89 1.20 14.04
C LYS A 427 -5.47 0.02 13.25
N LEU A 428 -5.21 -1.22 13.67
CA LEU A 428 -5.64 -2.46 13.02
C LEU A 428 -7.16 -2.68 13.04
N PHE A 429 -7.90 -1.90 13.84
CA PHE A 429 -9.37 -1.88 13.81
C PHE A 429 -9.95 -0.93 12.76
N LEU A 430 -9.12 -0.08 12.15
CA LEU A 430 -9.54 0.90 11.15
C LEU A 430 -8.73 0.82 9.86
N SER A 431 -7.49 0.30 9.89
CA SER A 431 -6.49 0.45 8.84
C SER A 431 -5.40 -0.59 8.99
N ASP A 432 -4.68 -0.86 7.90
CA ASP A 432 -3.57 -1.80 7.87
C ASP A 432 -4.01 -3.26 8.11
N SER A 433 -3.10 -4.20 7.89
CA SER A 433 -3.31 -5.63 8.17
C SER A 433 -2.28 -6.11 9.19
N TYR A 434 -2.61 -7.11 10.02
CA TYR A 434 -1.68 -7.59 11.05
C TYR A 434 -0.39 -8.17 10.45
N LEU A 435 -0.45 -8.71 9.22
CA LEU A 435 0.72 -9.23 8.50
C LEU A 435 1.70 -8.10 8.11
N ILE A 436 1.15 -6.91 7.85
CA ILE A 436 1.87 -5.73 7.33
C ILE A 436 2.03 -4.58 8.35
N SER A 437 1.64 -4.80 9.61
CA SER A 437 1.95 -3.91 10.74
C SER A 437 3.19 -4.34 11.54
N ALA A 438 4.25 -3.52 11.52
CA ALA A 438 5.43 -3.73 12.36
C ALA A 438 5.11 -3.71 13.87
N TYR A 439 4.10 -2.93 14.29
CA TYR A 439 3.70 -2.85 15.71
C TYR A 439 3.03 -4.14 16.19
N PHE A 440 2.33 -4.86 15.30
CA PHE A 440 1.78 -6.18 15.64
C PHE A 440 2.90 -7.18 15.92
N TRP A 441 3.91 -7.24 15.05
CA TRP A 441 5.06 -8.14 15.25
C TRP A 441 5.96 -7.74 16.42
N LEU A 442 6.07 -6.42 16.70
CA LEU A 442 6.67 -5.91 17.93
C LEU A 442 5.92 -6.43 19.18
N LEU A 443 4.58 -6.42 19.17
CA LEU A 443 3.75 -6.94 20.27
C LEU A 443 3.99 -8.44 20.50
N ILE A 444 4.00 -9.22 19.41
CA ILE A 444 4.30 -10.66 19.47
C ILE A 444 5.71 -10.89 20.03
N GLY A 445 6.70 -10.08 19.61
CA GLY A 445 8.06 -10.13 20.16
C GLY A 445 8.13 -9.84 21.65
N LEU A 446 7.42 -8.80 22.13
CA LEU A 446 7.37 -8.48 23.56
C LEU A 446 6.78 -9.63 24.37
N LEU A 447 5.67 -10.22 23.90
CA LEU A 447 5.04 -11.37 24.56
C LEU A 447 5.97 -12.58 24.61
N ILE A 448 6.72 -12.87 23.55
CA ILE A 448 7.69 -13.97 23.53
C ILE A 448 8.80 -13.73 24.55
N VAL A 449 9.40 -12.53 24.53
CA VAL A 449 10.54 -12.19 25.41
C VAL A 449 10.11 -12.16 26.88
N ASP A 450 8.91 -11.70 27.19
CA ASP A 450 8.32 -11.65 28.54
C ASP A 450 7.68 -12.98 28.98
N SER A 451 7.74 -14.01 28.14
CA SER A 451 7.29 -15.34 28.48
C SER A 451 8.43 -16.23 28.95
N GLU A 452 8.11 -17.30 29.66
CA GLU A 452 9.09 -18.34 30.01
C GLU A 452 9.46 -19.23 28.81
N LEU A 453 8.80 -19.05 27.65
CA LEU A 453 8.98 -19.90 26.46
C LEU A 453 10.45 -20.00 26.03
N PRO A 454 11.22 -18.89 25.88
CA PRO A 454 12.62 -18.98 25.46
C PRO A 454 13.51 -19.67 26.51
N ASN A 455 13.10 -19.70 27.78
CA ASN A 455 13.84 -20.35 28.86
C ASN A 455 13.52 -21.85 28.99
N LYS A 456 12.29 -22.25 28.64
CA LYS A 456 11.84 -23.65 28.69
C LYS A 456 12.28 -24.47 27.47
N LEU A 457 12.54 -23.81 26.34
CA LEU A 457 12.96 -24.48 25.11
C LEU A 457 14.50 -24.58 25.06
N SER A 458 15.02 -25.81 25.02
CA SER A 458 16.44 -26.02 24.77
C SER A 458 16.79 -25.67 23.32
N ASN A 459 18.05 -25.31 23.06
CA ASN A 459 18.56 -25.05 21.70
C ASN A 459 18.22 -26.19 20.73
N LYS A 460 18.30 -27.46 21.19
CA LYS A 460 17.94 -28.63 20.39
C LYS A 460 16.45 -28.65 20.03
N LYS A 461 15.56 -28.35 20.98
CA LYS A 461 14.10 -28.27 20.72
C LYS A 461 13.76 -27.14 19.75
N LEU A 462 14.38 -25.96 19.92
CA LEU A 462 14.22 -24.84 18.99
C LEU A 462 14.67 -25.21 17.58
N ALA A 463 15.87 -25.76 17.44
CA ALA A 463 16.40 -26.18 16.14
C ALA A 463 15.51 -27.24 15.47
N LEU A 464 15.05 -28.25 16.21
CA LEU A 464 14.14 -29.27 15.68
C LEU A 464 12.78 -28.70 15.28
N ALA A 465 12.20 -27.81 16.08
CA ALA A 465 10.92 -27.17 15.75
C ALA A 465 11.04 -26.29 14.49
N THR A 466 12.07 -25.44 14.42
CA THR A 466 12.31 -24.60 13.24
C THR A 466 12.60 -25.45 12.00
N LEU A 467 13.40 -26.52 12.13
CA LEU A 467 13.67 -27.44 11.04
C LEU A 467 12.40 -28.17 10.58
N GLY A 468 11.56 -28.63 11.51
CA GLY A 468 10.28 -29.27 11.18
C GLY A 468 9.34 -28.35 10.40
N ILE A 469 9.23 -27.08 10.82
CA ILE A 469 8.42 -26.09 10.11
C ILE A 469 9.04 -25.76 8.74
N LEU A 470 10.36 -25.63 8.65
CA LEU A 470 11.06 -25.43 7.38
C LEU A 470 10.81 -26.58 6.40
N ILE A 471 10.92 -27.82 6.86
CA ILE A 471 10.61 -29.02 6.04
C ILE A 471 9.16 -28.94 5.56
N LEU A 472 8.22 -28.59 6.45
CA LEU A 472 6.82 -28.42 6.06
C LEU A 472 6.63 -27.30 5.03
N SER A 473 7.35 -26.17 5.15
CA SER A 473 7.34 -25.10 4.14
C SER A 473 7.86 -25.59 2.79
N ILE A 474 8.97 -26.34 2.78
CA ILE A 474 9.56 -26.89 1.56
C ILE A 474 8.60 -27.89 0.90
N VAL A 475 8.02 -28.81 1.69
CA VAL A 475 7.08 -29.81 1.18
C VAL A 475 5.83 -29.15 0.61
N SER A 476 5.17 -28.27 1.37
CA SER A 476 3.96 -27.57 0.91
C SER A 476 4.25 -26.66 -0.29
N GLY A 477 5.39 -25.97 -0.31
CA GLY A 477 5.84 -25.18 -1.46
C GLY A 477 6.14 -26.03 -2.69
N SER A 478 6.72 -27.22 -2.52
CA SER A 478 6.99 -28.15 -3.62
C SER A 478 5.70 -28.71 -4.21
N ILE A 479 4.74 -29.10 -3.37
CA ILE A 479 3.42 -29.55 -3.82
C ILE A 479 2.70 -28.43 -4.58
N LEU A 480 2.75 -27.20 -4.05
CA LEU A 480 2.21 -26.03 -4.72
C LEU A 480 2.87 -25.82 -6.08
N LEU A 481 4.19 -25.83 -6.15
CA LEU A 481 4.94 -25.63 -7.39
C LEU A 481 4.63 -26.70 -8.43
N ILE A 482 4.55 -27.98 -8.04
CA ILE A 482 4.17 -29.07 -8.96
C ILE A 482 2.75 -28.85 -9.50
N LYS A 483 1.78 -28.56 -8.62
CA LYS A 483 0.39 -28.33 -9.01
C LYS A 483 0.25 -27.10 -9.90
N ASP A 484 0.93 -26.02 -9.56
CA ASP A 484 0.89 -24.76 -10.31
C ASP A 484 1.60 -24.88 -11.67
N TYR A 485 2.71 -25.62 -11.72
CA TYR A 485 3.41 -25.98 -12.96
C TYR A 485 2.51 -26.78 -13.91
N GLN A 486 1.74 -27.74 -13.39
CA GLN A 486 0.79 -28.54 -14.19
C GLN A 486 -0.43 -27.75 -14.66
N ASN A 487 -0.69 -26.59 -14.06
CA ASN A 487 -1.83 -25.72 -14.39
C ASN A 487 -1.43 -24.51 -15.24
N GLN A 488 -0.25 -24.52 -15.86
CA GLN A 488 0.13 -23.48 -16.80
C GLN A 488 -0.82 -23.46 -18.00
N LYS A 489 -1.33 -22.28 -18.32
CA LYS A 489 -2.22 -22.06 -19.47
C LYS A 489 -1.68 -21.01 -20.45
N PHE A 490 -0.63 -20.30 -20.04
CA PHE A 490 -0.10 -19.14 -20.74
C PHE A 490 1.34 -19.41 -21.17
N GLN A 491 1.60 -19.27 -22.46
CA GLN A 491 2.92 -19.30 -23.05
C GLN A 491 3.47 -17.88 -23.14
N THR A 492 4.72 -17.70 -22.71
CA THR A 492 5.40 -16.41 -22.83
C THR A 492 5.60 -16.08 -24.30
N ILE A 493 4.99 -14.97 -24.74
CA ILE A 493 5.09 -14.48 -26.11
C ILE A 493 6.37 -13.65 -26.21
N LYS A 494 7.21 -13.94 -27.21
CA LYS A 494 8.40 -13.14 -27.52
C LYS A 494 8.17 -12.39 -28.81
N ILE A 495 8.29 -11.07 -28.74
CA ILE A 495 8.20 -10.22 -29.91
C ILE A 495 9.57 -10.21 -30.57
N THR A 496 9.59 -10.56 -31.86
CA THR A 496 10.82 -10.75 -32.65
C THR A 496 10.94 -9.79 -33.82
N LYS A 497 9.91 -8.97 -34.02
CA LYS A 497 9.82 -7.94 -35.05
C LYS A 497 9.03 -6.75 -34.49
N PRO A 498 9.15 -5.56 -35.08
CA PRO A 498 8.35 -4.41 -34.67
C PRO A 498 6.88 -4.70 -34.94
N THR A 499 6.07 -4.66 -33.88
CA THR A 499 4.66 -5.06 -33.94
C THR A 499 3.81 -3.95 -33.33
N VAL A 500 2.60 -3.75 -33.86
CA VAL A 500 1.65 -2.75 -33.36
C VAL A 500 0.27 -3.36 -33.14
N ILE A 501 -0.33 -3.04 -31.99
CA ILE A 501 -1.77 -3.12 -31.78
C ILE A 501 -2.33 -1.71 -31.93
N LEU A 502 -3.25 -1.53 -32.87
CA LEU A 502 -4.05 -0.32 -33.00
C LEU A 502 -5.41 -0.58 -32.40
N SER A 503 -5.78 0.19 -31.38
CA SER A 503 -7.07 0.06 -30.72
C SER A 503 -7.86 1.36 -30.77
N THR A 504 -9.19 1.26 -30.74
CA THR A 504 -10.09 2.41 -30.57
C THR A 504 -10.85 2.29 -29.27
N THR A 505 -11.06 3.42 -28.60
CA THR A 505 -11.88 3.50 -27.39
C THR A 505 -12.81 4.71 -27.31
N ASN A 506 -13.85 4.64 -26.49
CA ASN A 506 -14.98 5.54 -26.26
C ASN A 506 -15.97 5.57 -27.43
N THR A 507 -16.29 4.38 -27.97
CA THR A 507 -16.94 4.22 -29.27
C THR A 507 -18.16 5.11 -29.47
N ASN A 508 -18.11 5.92 -30.52
CA ASN A 508 -19.14 6.86 -30.95
C ASN A 508 -19.34 6.78 -32.48
N SER A 509 -20.07 7.73 -33.06
CA SER A 509 -20.33 7.81 -34.50
C SER A 509 -19.08 7.94 -35.39
N ASP A 510 -17.97 8.47 -34.88
CA ASP A 510 -16.71 8.59 -35.63
C ASP A 510 -15.89 7.29 -35.68
N THR A 511 -16.21 6.30 -34.84
CA THR A 511 -15.45 5.05 -34.71
C THR A 511 -15.28 4.33 -36.05
N PHE A 512 -16.34 4.29 -36.87
CA PHE A 512 -16.28 3.63 -38.18
C PHE A 512 -15.31 4.32 -39.14
N LYS A 513 -15.29 5.65 -39.14
CA LYS A 513 -14.38 6.45 -39.98
C LYS A 513 -12.92 6.25 -39.57
N ILE A 514 -12.65 6.18 -38.27
CA ILE A 514 -11.32 5.87 -37.72
C ILE A 514 -10.91 4.45 -38.14
N TYR A 515 -11.79 3.46 -37.93
CA TYR A 515 -11.57 2.08 -38.33
C TYR A 515 -11.23 1.97 -39.83
N GLN A 516 -12.02 2.62 -40.68
CA GLN A 516 -11.80 2.61 -42.12
C GLN A 516 -10.44 3.21 -42.48
N THR A 517 -10.06 4.33 -41.85
CA THR A 517 -8.74 4.96 -42.04
C THR A 517 -7.58 4.00 -41.70
N ILE A 518 -7.71 3.25 -40.60
CA ILE A 518 -6.71 2.25 -40.19
C ILE A 518 -6.66 1.10 -41.20
N LYS A 519 -7.82 0.57 -41.58
CA LYS A 519 -7.95 -0.54 -42.52
C LYS A 519 -7.40 -0.20 -43.91
N ASP A 520 -7.74 0.97 -44.45
CA ASP A 520 -7.28 1.45 -45.76
C ASP A 520 -5.75 1.60 -45.81
N SER A 521 -5.12 1.80 -44.66
CA SER A 521 -3.65 1.84 -44.53
C SER A 521 -3.00 0.45 -44.49
N GLY A 522 -3.81 -0.63 -44.45
CA GLY A 522 -3.37 -2.02 -44.42
C GLY A 522 -3.14 -2.59 -43.02
N PHE A 523 -3.64 -1.93 -41.97
CA PHE A 523 -3.53 -2.40 -40.59
C PHE A 523 -4.87 -2.97 -40.08
N GLN A 524 -4.79 -3.81 -39.07
CA GLN A 524 -5.95 -4.28 -38.32
C GLN A 524 -6.20 -3.37 -37.12
N ALA A 525 -7.46 -3.22 -36.74
CA ALA A 525 -7.87 -2.43 -35.58
C ALA A 525 -8.70 -3.29 -34.61
N VAL A 526 -8.45 -3.10 -33.32
CA VAL A 526 -9.24 -3.65 -32.23
C VAL A 526 -10.14 -2.56 -31.67
N THR A 527 -11.45 -2.76 -31.67
CA THR A 527 -12.40 -1.82 -31.09
C THR A 527 -12.88 -2.32 -29.74
N PHE A 528 -12.54 -1.61 -28.66
CA PHE A 528 -13.10 -1.88 -27.35
C PHE A 528 -14.47 -1.25 -27.26
N THR A 529 -15.50 -2.02 -26.94
CA THR A 529 -16.86 -1.51 -26.75
C THR A 529 -17.66 -2.48 -25.88
N ASN A 530 -18.89 -2.12 -25.55
CA ASN A 530 -19.82 -3.02 -24.88
C ASN A 530 -21.20 -2.95 -25.54
N SER A 531 -22.09 -3.86 -25.16
CA SER A 531 -23.44 -3.91 -25.74
C SER A 531 -24.24 -2.61 -25.54
N SER A 532 -23.94 -1.80 -24.51
CA SER A 532 -24.60 -0.50 -24.30
C SER A 532 -23.97 0.66 -25.08
N GLY A 533 -22.76 0.48 -25.63
CA GLY A 533 -22.10 1.44 -26.50
C GLY A 533 -22.53 1.33 -27.97
N ILE A 534 -23.42 0.38 -28.29
CA ILE A 534 -23.94 0.13 -29.63
C ILE A 534 -25.45 0.35 -29.62
N GLY A 535 -25.97 1.19 -30.51
CA GLY A 535 -27.38 1.58 -30.53
C GLY A 535 -27.85 2.14 -31.86
N ASP A 536 -29.11 2.56 -31.94
CA ASP A 536 -29.74 2.94 -33.22
C ASP A 536 -29.58 4.42 -33.60
N VAL A 537 -29.50 5.38 -32.66
CA VAL A 537 -29.66 6.82 -33.02
C VAL A 537 -29.03 7.86 -32.05
N ASP A 538 -27.95 7.56 -31.30
CA ASP A 538 -27.27 8.58 -30.46
C ASP A 538 -25.88 8.92 -31.01
N GLU A 539 -25.56 10.21 -31.14
CA GLU A 539 -24.24 10.72 -31.57
C GLU A 539 -23.09 10.14 -30.71
N ASN A 540 -23.39 9.78 -29.46
CA ASN A 540 -22.45 9.25 -28.48
C ASN A 540 -22.28 7.73 -28.50
N THR A 541 -22.87 7.03 -29.47
CA THR A 541 -22.80 5.56 -29.58
C THR A 541 -22.37 5.13 -30.99
N LEU A 542 -21.81 3.92 -31.10
CA LEU A 542 -21.58 3.29 -32.39
C LEU A 542 -22.92 2.82 -32.95
N THR A 543 -23.33 3.31 -34.12
CA THR A 543 -24.61 2.91 -34.70
C THR A 543 -24.60 1.42 -35.05
N ILE A 544 -25.72 0.71 -34.91
CA ILE A 544 -25.81 -0.72 -35.26
C ILE A 544 -25.43 -0.97 -36.73
N ASN A 545 -25.73 -0.02 -37.61
CA ASN A 545 -25.39 -0.05 -39.02
C ASN A 545 -23.87 0.01 -39.20
N ASP A 546 -23.20 0.96 -38.54
CA ASP A 546 -21.75 1.11 -38.64
C ASP A 546 -21.01 -0.05 -37.95
N PHE A 547 -21.51 -0.54 -36.83
CA PHE A 547 -21.05 -1.79 -36.21
C PHE A 547 -21.14 -2.97 -37.19
N THR A 548 -22.25 -3.11 -37.91
CA THR A 548 -22.44 -4.18 -38.90
C THR A 548 -21.45 -4.04 -40.06
N LYS A 549 -21.26 -2.82 -40.59
CA LYS A 549 -20.26 -2.55 -41.63
C LYS A 549 -18.84 -2.87 -41.17
N MET A 550 -18.49 -2.49 -39.93
CA MET A 550 -17.20 -2.80 -39.32
C MET A 550 -17.00 -4.32 -39.22
N LYS A 551 -17.99 -5.04 -38.70
CA LYS A 551 -17.97 -6.50 -38.59
C LYS A 551 -17.80 -7.18 -39.95
N GLU A 552 -18.60 -6.82 -40.95
CA GLU A 552 -18.52 -7.35 -42.32
C GLU A 552 -17.16 -7.03 -42.98
N SER A 553 -16.55 -5.92 -42.55
CA SER A 553 -15.20 -5.53 -42.92
C SER A 553 -14.09 -6.29 -42.17
N GLY A 554 -14.42 -7.17 -41.24
CA GLY A 554 -13.45 -7.93 -40.44
C GLY A 554 -12.88 -7.13 -39.25
N ALA A 555 -13.62 -6.16 -38.72
CA ALA A 555 -13.26 -5.52 -37.45
C ALA A 555 -13.29 -6.52 -36.30
N ILE A 556 -12.36 -6.36 -35.37
CA ILE A 556 -12.28 -7.17 -34.15
C ILE A 556 -12.79 -6.34 -32.99
N PHE A 557 -13.70 -6.91 -32.23
CA PHE A 557 -14.31 -6.25 -31.08
C PHE A 557 -13.90 -6.96 -29.79
N GLU A 558 -13.55 -6.17 -28.78
CA GLU A 558 -13.17 -6.63 -27.44
C GLU A 558 -13.98 -5.85 -26.38
N ASP A 559 -13.99 -6.33 -25.14
CA ASP A 559 -14.87 -5.78 -24.09
C ASP A 559 -14.25 -4.53 -23.45
N GLY A 560 -15.03 -3.49 -23.20
CA GLY A 560 -14.55 -2.31 -22.49
C GLY A 560 -15.63 -1.27 -22.22
N GLU A 561 -15.21 -0.13 -21.67
CA GLU A 561 -15.96 1.13 -21.81
C GLU A 561 -17.32 1.22 -21.14
N PHE A 562 -17.47 0.54 -20.02
CA PHE A 562 -18.72 0.64 -19.27
C PHE A 562 -18.98 2.10 -18.87
N PHE A 563 -19.98 2.71 -19.51
CA PHE A 563 -20.43 4.07 -19.26
C PHE A 563 -20.92 4.22 -17.80
N TYR A 564 -20.73 5.42 -17.23
CA TYR A 564 -21.39 5.89 -16.00
C TYR A 564 -21.05 5.23 -14.66
N GLN A 565 -19.77 4.96 -14.33
CA GLN A 565 -19.18 5.17 -12.99
C GLN A 565 -17.79 4.54 -12.88
N ASN A 566 -16.97 5.07 -11.98
CA ASN A 566 -15.67 4.54 -11.64
C ASN A 566 -15.75 3.05 -11.22
N THR A 567 -15.01 2.16 -11.91
CA THR A 567 -14.95 0.70 -11.65
C THR A 567 -14.59 0.34 -10.22
N TYR A 568 -13.93 1.25 -9.49
CA TYR A 568 -13.61 1.08 -8.07
C TYR A 568 -14.85 1.14 -7.15
N ILE A 569 -15.92 1.81 -7.58
CA ILE A 569 -17.11 2.05 -6.76
C ILE A 569 -18.19 1.01 -7.06
N ARG A 570 -18.24 0.50 -8.30
CA ARG A 570 -19.26 -0.43 -8.78
C ARG A 570 -19.15 -1.80 -8.07
N PRO A 571 -20.27 -2.40 -7.64
CA PRO A 571 -20.31 -3.80 -7.23
C PRO A 571 -19.81 -4.71 -8.36
N SER A 572 -19.11 -5.80 -8.02
CA SER A 572 -18.59 -6.74 -9.03
C SER A 572 -19.71 -7.34 -9.88
N THR A 573 -20.86 -7.62 -9.27
CA THR A 573 -22.03 -8.18 -9.95
C THR A 573 -22.46 -7.38 -11.18
N ILE A 574 -22.44 -6.05 -11.10
CA ILE A 574 -22.87 -5.24 -12.25
C ILE A 574 -21.82 -5.21 -13.36
N GLN A 575 -20.54 -5.38 -13.02
CA GLN A 575 -19.49 -5.58 -14.02
C GLN A 575 -19.64 -6.96 -14.68
N ASP A 576 -19.94 -8.00 -13.90
CA ASP A 576 -20.20 -9.34 -14.40
C ASP A 576 -21.42 -9.38 -15.32
N ASP A 577 -22.53 -8.74 -14.92
CA ASP A 577 -23.75 -8.63 -15.73
C ASP A 577 -23.47 -7.92 -17.06
N ASN A 578 -22.73 -6.82 -17.02
CA ASN A 578 -22.36 -6.08 -18.23
C ASN A 578 -21.46 -6.90 -19.16
N ARG A 579 -20.49 -7.63 -18.61
CA ARG A 579 -19.64 -8.55 -19.38
C ARG A 579 -20.47 -9.65 -20.02
N ILE A 580 -21.37 -10.27 -19.27
CA ILE A 580 -22.26 -11.33 -19.77
C ILE A 580 -23.10 -10.80 -20.92
N ARG A 581 -23.75 -9.64 -20.76
CA ARG A 581 -24.54 -9.00 -21.83
C ARG A 581 -23.71 -8.67 -23.06
N THR A 582 -22.49 -8.18 -22.87
CA THR A 582 -21.58 -7.86 -23.99
C THR A 582 -21.16 -9.12 -24.73
N LYS A 583 -20.81 -10.18 -24.00
CA LYS A 583 -20.51 -11.49 -24.57
C LYS A 583 -21.71 -12.03 -25.35
N GLU A 584 -22.90 -12.05 -24.76
CA GLU A 584 -24.12 -12.54 -25.41
C GLU A 584 -24.41 -11.75 -26.68
N PHE A 585 -24.37 -10.42 -26.61
CA PHE A 585 -24.56 -9.55 -27.77
C PHE A 585 -23.54 -9.82 -28.88
N PHE A 586 -22.24 -9.98 -28.58
CA PHE A 586 -21.23 -10.31 -29.59
C PHE A 586 -21.49 -11.67 -30.24
N MET A 587 -21.82 -12.68 -29.44
CA MET A 587 -22.12 -14.02 -29.94
C MET A 587 -23.37 -14.03 -30.83
N GLU A 588 -24.44 -13.31 -30.45
CA GLU A 588 -25.66 -13.14 -31.25
C GLU A 588 -25.38 -12.49 -32.62
N HIS A 589 -24.37 -11.64 -32.70
CA HIS A 589 -23.97 -10.96 -33.93
C HIS A 589 -22.86 -11.70 -34.70
N GLY A 590 -22.47 -12.91 -34.29
CA GLY A 590 -21.48 -13.76 -34.97
C GLY A 590 -20.03 -13.35 -34.74
N LEU A 591 -19.74 -12.57 -33.69
CA LEU A 591 -18.38 -12.25 -33.25
C LEU A 591 -17.85 -13.33 -32.31
N THR A 592 -16.53 -13.37 -32.15
CA THR A 592 -15.87 -14.23 -31.16
C THR A 592 -16.06 -13.71 -29.75
N GLU A 593 -15.92 -14.60 -28.76
CA GLU A 593 -15.91 -14.19 -27.35
C GLU A 593 -14.74 -13.22 -27.09
N PRO A 594 -14.98 -12.07 -26.41
CA PRO A 594 -13.91 -11.18 -25.99
C PRO A 594 -12.89 -11.87 -25.11
N ILE A 595 -11.61 -11.62 -25.37
CA ILE A 595 -10.48 -12.13 -24.60
C ILE A 595 -9.65 -11.00 -23.99
N ALA A 596 -9.89 -9.76 -24.41
CA ALA A 596 -9.23 -8.57 -23.92
C ALA A 596 -10.24 -7.63 -23.29
N TYR A 597 -9.77 -6.88 -22.30
CA TYR A 597 -10.58 -5.91 -21.58
C TYR A 597 -9.91 -4.53 -21.49
N ALA A 598 -10.62 -3.48 -21.86
CA ALA A 598 -10.21 -2.10 -21.61
C ALA A 598 -11.02 -1.48 -20.45
N PRO A 599 -10.45 -1.41 -19.22
CA PRO A 599 -11.11 -0.75 -18.11
C PRO A 599 -11.39 0.73 -18.40
N PRO A 600 -12.56 1.25 -17.97
CA PRO A 600 -12.91 2.65 -18.17
C PRO A 600 -11.90 3.57 -17.47
N TYR A 601 -11.71 4.77 -18.04
CA TYR A 601 -10.76 5.79 -17.60
C TYR A 601 -9.28 5.33 -17.57
N GLY A 602 -8.94 4.23 -18.27
CA GLY A 602 -7.58 3.67 -18.23
C GLY A 602 -7.15 3.25 -16.83
N SER A 603 -8.11 2.85 -15.98
CA SER A 603 -7.85 2.46 -14.59
C SER A 603 -7.15 1.11 -14.51
N TYR A 604 -6.16 0.98 -13.63
CA TYR A 604 -5.53 -0.31 -13.32
C TYR A 604 -5.11 -0.40 -11.86
N ASN A 605 -5.56 -1.45 -11.18
CA ASN A 605 -5.16 -1.81 -9.83
C ASN A 605 -5.47 -3.29 -9.54
N SER A 606 -5.14 -3.75 -8.33
CA SER A 606 -5.34 -5.15 -7.95
C SER A 606 -6.79 -5.63 -8.04
N THR A 607 -7.79 -4.76 -7.87
CA THR A 607 -9.21 -5.14 -7.98
C THR A 607 -9.59 -5.42 -9.42
N ILE A 608 -9.16 -4.56 -10.36
CA ILE A 608 -9.45 -4.75 -11.78
C ILE A 608 -8.82 -6.05 -12.26
N GLU A 609 -7.53 -6.25 -11.96
CA GLU A 609 -6.83 -7.48 -12.33
C GLU A 609 -7.49 -8.73 -11.74
N TYR A 610 -7.82 -8.71 -10.44
CA TYR A 610 -8.47 -9.85 -9.79
C TYR A 610 -9.83 -10.19 -10.39
N ARG A 611 -10.64 -9.17 -10.72
CA ARG A 611 -11.96 -9.38 -11.36
C ARG A 611 -11.85 -9.92 -12.79
N THR A 612 -10.77 -9.59 -13.48
CA THR A 612 -10.62 -9.85 -14.93
C THR A 612 -9.81 -11.10 -15.22
N MET A 613 -8.94 -11.54 -14.31
CA MET A 613 -7.99 -12.66 -14.53
C MET A 613 -8.63 -14.01 -14.85
N HIS A 614 -9.92 -14.18 -14.58
CA HIS A 614 -10.67 -15.41 -14.90
C HIS A 614 -11.45 -15.33 -16.21
N HIS A 615 -11.55 -14.15 -16.80
CA HIS A 615 -12.44 -13.87 -17.93
C HIS A 615 -11.69 -13.37 -19.16
N TYR A 616 -10.55 -12.72 -18.97
CA TYR A 616 -9.76 -12.16 -20.06
C TYR A 616 -8.32 -12.63 -19.95
N SER A 617 -7.68 -12.80 -21.11
CA SER A 617 -6.25 -13.08 -21.22
C SER A 617 -5.41 -11.79 -21.21
N PHE A 618 -6.02 -10.67 -21.61
CA PHE A 618 -5.36 -9.38 -21.75
C PHE A 618 -6.18 -8.25 -21.12
N VAL A 619 -5.50 -7.28 -20.51
CA VAL A 619 -6.12 -6.05 -20.02
C VAL A 619 -5.33 -4.85 -20.54
N GLN A 620 -5.98 -4.02 -21.36
CA GLN A 620 -5.38 -2.84 -21.96
C GLN A 620 -5.61 -1.60 -21.09
N VAL A 621 -4.54 -0.96 -20.62
CA VAL A 621 -4.60 0.20 -19.73
C VAL A 621 -4.38 1.48 -20.53
N ASN A 622 -5.47 2.24 -20.73
CA ASN A 622 -5.50 3.45 -21.56
C ASN A 622 -5.25 4.75 -20.79
N LYS A 623 -4.32 4.74 -19.83
CA LYS A 623 -4.11 5.88 -18.92
C LYS A 623 -3.43 7.05 -19.65
N THR A 624 -4.10 8.20 -19.71
CA THR A 624 -3.53 9.45 -20.26
C THR A 624 -2.25 9.85 -19.50
N GLY A 625 -1.20 10.24 -20.24
CA GLY A 625 0.09 10.66 -19.69
C GLY A 625 0.96 9.53 -19.12
N ALA A 626 0.57 8.26 -19.26
CA ALA A 626 1.45 7.14 -18.91
C ALA A 626 2.60 7.03 -19.92
N LYS A 627 3.84 6.97 -19.41
CA LYS A 627 5.04 6.70 -20.21
C LYS A 627 5.11 5.21 -20.55
N SER A 628 4.28 4.77 -21.49
CA SER A 628 4.28 3.40 -22.02
C SER A 628 5.67 3.02 -22.54
N GLN A 629 6.06 1.77 -22.33
CA GLN A 629 7.35 1.23 -22.77
C GLN A 629 7.12 0.12 -23.80
N PRO A 630 7.92 0.04 -24.88
CA PRO A 630 7.79 -1.04 -25.85
C PRO A 630 7.93 -2.42 -25.18
N ILE A 631 7.08 -3.36 -25.58
CA ILE A 631 6.95 -4.67 -24.95
C ILE A 631 7.70 -5.71 -25.77
N LYS A 632 8.82 -6.23 -25.25
CA LYS A 632 9.61 -7.28 -25.91
C LYS A 632 9.11 -8.70 -25.60
N MET A 633 8.48 -8.86 -24.45
CA MET A 633 8.03 -10.14 -23.92
C MET A 633 6.71 -9.94 -23.20
N ILE A 634 5.72 -10.79 -23.50
CA ILE A 634 4.43 -10.82 -22.82
C ILE A 634 4.37 -12.08 -21.99
N THR A 635 4.41 -11.90 -20.67
CA THR A 635 4.13 -12.92 -19.65
C THR A 635 2.70 -12.74 -19.14
N TYR A 636 2.14 -13.76 -18.50
CA TYR A 636 0.81 -13.70 -17.91
C TYR A 636 0.58 -12.49 -16.98
N PRO A 637 1.47 -12.15 -16.02
CA PRO A 637 1.28 -10.92 -15.24
C PRO A 637 1.30 -9.64 -16.07
N SER A 638 2.11 -9.57 -17.13
CA SER A 638 2.16 -8.39 -18.00
C SER A 638 0.98 -8.30 -18.97
N SER A 639 0.38 -9.43 -19.36
CA SER A 639 -0.81 -9.46 -20.21
C SER A 639 -2.00 -8.82 -19.50
N MET A 640 -2.06 -8.94 -18.17
CA MET A 640 -3.06 -8.28 -17.33
C MET A 640 -2.81 -6.78 -17.09
N ASN A 641 -1.78 -6.19 -17.72
CA ASN A 641 -1.44 -4.78 -17.57
C ASN A 641 -0.71 -4.21 -18.80
N MET A 642 -1.37 -4.29 -19.96
CA MET A 642 -0.81 -3.84 -21.23
C MET A 642 -1.04 -2.33 -21.42
N GLN A 643 0.01 -1.54 -21.19
CA GLN A 643 -0.06 -0.08 -21.25
C GLN A 643 -0.16 0.41 -22.71
N ALA A 644 -1.24 1.14 -23.02
CA ALA A 644 -1.42 1.75 -24.34
C ALA A 644 -1.02 3.24 -24.32
N ARG A 645 -0.41 3.72 -25.41
CA ARG A 645 -0.15 5.15 -25.62
C ARG A 645 -1.27 5.73 -26.47
N GLN A 646 -1.80 6.90 -26.08
CA GLN A 646 -2.77 7.60 -26.91
C GLN A 646 -2.12 8.07 -28.21
N LEU A 647 -2.77 7.80 -29.35
CA LEU A 647 -2.43 8.28 -30.68
C LEU A 647 -3.09 9.64 -30.89
N TYR A 648 -2.66 10.59 -30.07
CA TYR A 648 -3.10 11.97 -30.10
C TYR A 648 -2.03 12.82 -29.40
N TRP A 649 -1.81 14.02 -29.90
CA TRP A 649 -0.95 15.02 -29.28
C TRP A 649 -1.52 16.42 -29.48
N GLU A 650 -1.38 17.25 -28.46
CA GLU A 650 -1.79 18.66 -28.50
C GLU A 650 -0.61 19.58 -28.83
N ASN A 651 0.60 19.15 -28.49
CA ASN A 651 1.82 19.94 -28.64
C ASN A 651 2.98 19.14 -29.24
N ALA A 652 4.07 19.85 -29.56
CA ALA A 652 5.25 19.27 -30.20
C ALA A 652 6.01 18.27 -29.31
N ASP A 653 5.98 18.45 -27.98
CA ASP A 653 6.66 17.57 -27.04
C ASP A 653 5.97 16.21 -26.96
N GLU A 654 4.65 16.20 -26.88
CA GLU A 654 3.84 14.97 -26.92
C GLU A 654 4.01 14.22 -28.23
N LYS A 655 4.06 14.96 -29.36
CA LYS A 655 4.38 14.37 -30.67
C LYS A 655 5.75 13.71 -30.64
N THR A 656 6.76 14.42 -30.13
CA THR A 656 8.14 13.93 -30.03
C THR A 656 8.23 12.68 -29.15
N GLU A 657 7.52 12.65 -28.02
CA GLU A 657 7.45 11.48 -27.14
C GLU A 657 6.80 10.27 -27.84
N LEU A 658 5.72 10.48 -28.58
CA LEU A 658 5.07 9.42 -29.36
C LEU A 658 5.99 8.88 -30.47
N LEU A 659 6.70 9.75 -31.18
CA LEU A 659 7.65 9.34 -32.22
C LEU A 659 8.85 8.58 -31.63
N ASP A 660 9.39 9.02 -30.50
CA ASP A 660 10.45 8.32 -29.77
C ASP A 660 9.98 6.94 -29.28
N TYR A 661 8.74 6.82 -28.83
CA TYR A 661 8.13 5.54 -28.45
C TYR A 661 8.08 4.55 -29.63
N ILE A 662 7.66 5.02 -30.82
CA ILE A 662 7.62 4.21 -32.05
C ILE A 662 9.04 3.83 -32.49
N GLU A 663 9.98 4.78 -32.45
CA GLU A 663 11.38 4.57 -32.85
C GLU A 663 12.07 3.55 -31.94
N LYS A 664 11.88 3.66 -30.62
CA LYS A 664 12.38 2.68 -29.65
C LYS A 664 11.82 1.29 -29.88
N ALA A 665 10.55 1.18 -30.24
CA ALA A 665 9.94 -0.10 -30.55
C ALA A 665 10.51 -0.73 -31.81
N LYS A 666 10.72 0.08 -32.85
CA LYS A 666 11.37 -0.34 -34.10
C LYS A 666 12.78 -0.86 -33.85
N ASN A 667 13.58 -0.11 -33.10
CA ASN A 667 14.98 -0.47 -32.86
C ASN A 667 15.17 -1.69 -31.94
N ASN A 668 14.15 -2.05 -31.16
CA ASN A 668 14.23 -3.15 -30.21
C ASN A 668 13.43 -4.40 -30.61
N ASP A 669 12.80 -4.38 -31.79
CA ASP A 669 11.86 -5.42 -32.26
C ASP A 669 10.78 -5.74 -31.20
N SER A 670 10.09 -4.68 -30.76
CA SER A 670 9.12 -4.73 -29.67
C SER A 670 7.71 -4.41 -30.15
N LEU A 671 6.73 -4.86 -29.36
CA LEU A 671 5.33 -4.51 -29.51
C LEU A 671 5.05 -3.12 -28.93
N ILE A 672 4.28 -2.32 -29.64
CA ILE A 672 3.63 -1.12 -29.10
C ILE A 672 2.12 -1.22 -29.24
N ILE A 673 1.43 -0.52 -28.34
CA ILE A 673 -0.02 -0.42 -28.33
C ILE A 673 -0.37 1.05 -28.45
N LEU A 674 -1.08 1.38 -29.53
CA LEU A 674 -1.52 2.73 -29.83
C LEU A 674 -3.04 2.76 -29.77
N ASN A 675 -3.56 3.60 -28.90
CA ASN A 675 -4.99 3.74 -28.68
C ASN A 675 -5.50 5.06 -29.25
N VAL A 676 -6.57 5.02 -30.05
CA VAL A 676 -7.31 6.20 -30.50
C VAL A 676 -8.52 6.38 -29.60
N ASN A 677 -8.55 7.45 -28.81
CA ASN A 677 -9.75 7.87 -28.12
C ASN A 677 -10.67 8.58 -29.12
N THR A 678 -11.83 7.99 -29.45
CA THR A 678 -12.75 8.51 -30.46
C THR A 678 -13.40 9.84 -30.04
N ASN A 679 -13.30 10.23 -28.76
CA ASN A 679 -13.71 11.56 -28.30
C ASN A 679 -12.60 12.61 -28.42
N ASN A 680 -11.36 12.21 -28.67
CA ASN A 680 -10.23 13.12 -28.80
C ASN A 680 -9.19 12.57 -29.79
N PHE A 681 -9.39 12.88 -31.07
CA PHE A 681 -8.56 12.38 -32.16
C PHE A 681 -8.45 13.39 -33.32
N SER A 682 -7.46 13.16 -34.19
CA SER A 682 -7.34 13.82 -35.49
C SER A 682 -7.03 12.79 -36.56
N LEU A 683 -7.81 12.78 -37.64
CA LEU A 683 -7.60 11.85 -38.76
C LEU A 683 -6.25 12.07 -39.45
N ASP A 684 -5.78 13.31 -39.50
CA ASP A 684 -4.49 13.62 -40.12
C ASP A 684 -3.33 13.10 -39.26
N GLN A 685 -3.45 13.23 -37.93
CA GLN A 685 -2.49 12.62 -36.99
C GLN A 685 -2.49 11.08 -37.11
N ILE A 686 -3.66 10.46 -37.20
CA ILE A 686 -3.80 9.01 -37.40
C ILE A 686 -3.11 8.59 -38.71
N LYS A 687 -3.41 9.27 -39.82
CA LYS A 687 -2.79 8.97 -41.14
C LYS A 687 -1.28 9.16 -41.12
N GLU A 688 -0.78 10.21 -40.47
CA GLU A 688 0.66 10.47 -40.31
C GLU A 688 1.33 9.28 -39.61
N ILE A 689 0.78 8.83 -38.48
CA ILE A 689 1.33 7.70 -37.72
C ILE A 689 1.21 6.38 -38.50
N LEU A 690 0.09 6.12 -39.19
CA LEU A 690 -0.06 4.91 -40.01
C LEU A 690 0.95 4.85 -41.15
N ALA A 691 1.21 5.98 -41.82
CA ALA A 691 2.25 6.07 -42.85
C ALA A 691 3.64 5.78 -42.27
N LEU A 692 3.94 6.33 -41.09
CA LEU A 692 5.19 6.07 -40.38
C LEU A 692 5.37 4.60 -39.99
N LEU A 693 4.31 3.96 -39.45
CA LEU A 693 4.33 2.54 -39.08
C LEU A 693 4.59 1.65 -40.30
N LYS A 694 3.97 2.00 -41.44
CA LYS A 694 4.15 1.28 -42.71
C LYS A 694 5.56 1.43 -43.26
N ASP A 695 6.10 2.65 -43.26
CA ASP A 695 7.50 2.92 -43.66
C ASP A 695 8.50 2.13 -42.81
N LYS A 696 8.27 2.09 -41.49
CA LYS A 696 9.07 1.33 -40.53
C LYS A 696 8.81 -0.18 -40.53
N LYS A 697 7.90 -0.66 -41.38
CA LYS A 697 7.54 -2.08 -41.54
C LYS A 697 7.05 -2.72 -40.24
N PHE A 698 6.18 -2.05 -39.51
CA PHE A 698 5.48 -2.65 -38.37
C PHE A 698 4.49 -3.71 -38.84
N GLU A 699 4.47 -4.86 -38.18
CA GLU A 699 3.43 -5.88 -38.37
C GLU A 699 2.21 -5.53 -37.49
N SER A 700 1.01 -5.60 -38.05
CA SER A 700 -0.24 -5.43 -37.29
C SER A 700 -0.62 -6.74 -36.63
N VAL A 701 -0.96 -6.72 -35.34
CA VAL A 701 -1.54 -7.87 -34.64
C VAL A 701 -2.70 -7.44 -33.78
N THR A 702 -3.51 -8.40 -33.35
CA THR A 702 -4.66 -8.22 -32.47
C THR A 702 -4.48 -9.00 -31.18
N TYR A 703 -5.35 -8.76 -30.20
CA TYR A 703 -5.35 -9.58 -28.99
C TYR A 703 -5.68 -11.04 -29.27
N GLN A 704 -6.47 -11.35 -30.31
CA GLN A 704 -6.81 -12.72 -30.71
C GLN A 704 -5.58 -13.45 -31.24
N ASP A 705 -4.75 -12.78 -32.04
CA ASP A 705 -3.48 -13.33 -32.50
C ASP A 705 -2.52 -13.61 -31.33
N LEU A 706 -2.48 -12.70 -30.34
CA LEU A 706 -1.68 -12.88 -29.14
C LEU A 706 -2.23 -13.99 -28.24
N ALA A 707 -3.55 -14.14 -28.10
CA ALA A 707 -4.14 -15.24 -27.33
C ALA A 707 -3.81 -16.59 -27.96
N GLU A 708 -3.87 -16.70 -29.28
CA GLU A 708 -3.50 -17.93 -29.97
C GLU A 708 -2.03 -18.29 -29.71
N GLN A 709 -1.13 -17.30 -29.77
CA GLN A 709 0.29 -17.49 -29.42
C GLN A 709 0.53 -17.79 -27.94
N ALA A 710 -0.36 -17.31 -27.05
CA ALA A 710 -0.29 -17.57 -25.62
C ALA A 710 -0.81 -18.94 -25.22
N LYS A 711 -1.51 -19.68 -26.10
CA LYS A 711 -2.03 -21.01 -25.76
C LYS A 711 -0.87 -21.97 -25.52
N LEU A 712 -0.75 -22.44 -24.28
CA LEU A 712 0.24 -23.44 -23.91
C LEU A 712 -0.38 -24.84 -23.91
N LEU A 713 0.10 -25.72 -24.78
CA LEU A 713 -0.28 -27.13 -24.75
C LEU A 713 0.54 -27.90 -23.71
N PRO A 714 -0.01 -28.97 -23.08
CA PRO A 714 0.73 -29.77 -22.10
C PRO A 714 2.08 -30.32 -22.59
N ALA A 715 2.22 -30.56 -23.89
CA ALA A 715 3.46 -31.03 -24.51
C ALA A 715 4.58 -29.97 -24.47
N ASP A 716 4.23 -28.69 -24.36
CA ASP A 716 5.15 -27.54 -24.40
C ASP A 716 5.47 -26.99 -23.01
N PHE A 717 4.99 -27.66 -21.94
CA PHE A 717 5.26 -27.26 -20.58
C PHE A 717 6.77 -27.26 -20.31
N SER A 718 7.30 -26.11 -19.89
CA SER A 718 8.70 -25.97 -19.51
C SER A 718 8.85 -25.16 -18.24
N LEU A 719 9.87 -25.49 -17.44
CA LEU A 719 10.18 -24.74 -16.22
C LEU A 719 10.51 -23.27 -16.51
N LYS A 720 11.13 -23.00 -17.66
CA LYS A 720 11.43 -21.64 -18.10
C LYS A 720 10.15 -20.83 -18.32
N ASN A 721 9.20 -21.36 -19.09
CA ASN A 721 7.90 -20.70 -19.32
C ASN A 721 7.15 -20.49 -17.99
N TYR A 722 7.17 -21.49 -17.10
CA TYR A 722 6.56 -21.37 -15.78
C TYR A 722 7.11 -20.18 -14.99
N ILE A 723 8.45 -20.11 -14.89
CA ILE A 723 9.13 -19.04 -14.14
C ILE A 723 8.80 -17.67 -14.75
N GLU A 724 8.93 -17.52 -16.07
CA GLU A 724 8.64 -16.28 -16.79
C GLU A 724 7.19 -15.79 -16.55
N ASN A 725 6.24 -16.71 -16.41
CA ASN A 725 4.82 -16.40 -16.15
C ASN A 725 4.45 -16.26 -14.66
N THR A 726 5.40 -16.29 -13.74
CA THR A 726 5.11 -16.06 -12.32
C THR A 726 5.09 -14.57 -11.97
N TYR A 727 4.21 -14.17 -11.04
CA TYR A 727 4.21 -12.81 -10.49
C TYR A 727 5.55 -12.42 -9.86
N MET A 728 6.29 -13.39 -9.30
CA MET A 728 7.62 -13.16 -8.73
C MET A 728 8.66 -12.77 -9.77
N TYR A 729 8.61 -13.37 -10.97
CA TYR A 729 9.51 -12.99 -12.05
C TYR A 729 9.27 -11.55 -12.50
N GLY A 730 8.01 -11.17 -12.71
CA GLY A 730 7.65 -9.79 -13.04
C GLY A 730 8.12 -8.79 -11.98
N TYR A 731 8.02 -9.16 -10.70
CA TYR A 731 8.55 -8.35 -9.61
C TYR A 731 10.07 -8.20 -9.68
N ILE A 732 10.81 -9.30 -9.79
CA ILE A 732 12.28 -9.27 -9.87
C ILE A 732 12.75 -8.45 -11.08
N ASN A 733 12.13 -8.67 -12.24
CA ASN A 733 12.51 -8.00 -13.49
C ASN A 733 12.29 -6.48 -13.42
N LYS A 734 11.28 -6.02 -12.66
CA LYS A 734 11.01 -4.59 -12.42
C LYS A 734 12.08 -3.88 -11.58
N TYR A 735 12.87 -4.61 -10.78
CA TYR A 735 13.96 -4.04 -9.98
C TYR A 735 15.33 -4.21 -10.64
N LEU A 736 15.47 -5.14 -11.58
CA LEU A 736 16.71 -5.39 -12.32
C LEU A 736 16.85 -4.52 -13.58
N ASN A 737 15.73 -4.12 -14.18
CA ASN A 737 15.67 -3.19 -15.32
C ASN A 737 15.12 -1.84 -14.86
#